data_AF-A0A928RLU7-F1
#
_entry.id   AF-A0A928RLU7-F1
#
_cell.length_a   1.000
_cell.length_b   1.000
_cell.length_c   1.000
_cell.angle_alpha   90.00
_cell.angle_beta   90.00
_cell.angle_gamma   90.00
#
_symmetry.space_group_name_H-M   'P 1'
#
loop_
_entity.id
_entity.type
_entity.pdbx_description
1 polymer ?
#
loop_
_entity_poly.entity_id
_entity_poly.type
_entity_poly.pdbx_seq_one_letter_code
_entity_poly.pdbx_strand_id
1 'polypeptide(L)'
;MNLKRILCCFVFLCICFSLLSTLFINAHDGIEVNVYDASGKSSVMQINEGKSAGFLFNTAESFDSVSTYATKIGNSKGSVQVSLYKYNESYHKTVKSQPVMTQSYTDIKRNAVLSLSGTVCSSGEYLIVFHNVENKVGIYTVDGNRVGGGLLYEDGYEVEGTLKASVHFTKTANKYFNEYKSSYDLSYTVTTPEEYKYSSNDAINSRDVMSDTWYAIDGLDRVLPTQEQTGIQKDRVVAMAYWSWHCDFSDNSRPRNVTQIIKQYPESINDYSHSVWYEIDSPAYFWDEPLFGYYTTEDRWVIRKHAELLAAAGVDVIFFDNTNSIATWQDGYRTIFEVFAEAREDGVKAPCISFTLHFSPCEDTNTQLEQLYLDIYRQDKFRELWFYWDGKPLIMAHPDALSDSNPIQKEIKEFFTFRGPMSKVGPGGGAQTSFTQWGWLNTYPQIVYKDAEGNNEMTTVGIAINWNENGITAMNGPNVMGRTWTSKGYDTSENALLKGAFFAEQWEYALEVDPEIVFVVGWNEWIAGRYEEWNGVTNAFPDQFSETYSRDIEPTKGTLKDHYYYQLCAYIRKYKGIRTSPATLNQTTIDIYKGISQWEDVGPAFYDYTNDVQDRDHVGYLTTEYKNTTGRNDIVLSKISNDNENVYFMVQTKENLTSQYESGFMRLLIDTIDSEKAWEGFEFIVNRVSPDEKYAVLERATKDGWEWEEVGKVEYTIDRNCMQLKIPKSMLGIDTSDFSFNFKWSDNMQIDGDVMDFYSNGDVAPAGRFMYHYDTTSTGIDPVSPDDGSKMILIVVLCVAAVITIGVAIVLVKKGKKV
;
A
#
# COMPACT_ATOMS: atom_id res chain seq x y z
N MET A 1 1.43 91.42 30.48
CA MET A 1 2.54 90.45 30.69
C MET A 1 1.95 89.22 31.38
N ASN A 2 2.00 88.00 30.86
CA ASN A 2 2.76 87.46 29.76
C ASN A 2 1.94 86.40 29.04
N LEU A 3 1.95 86.53 27.72
CA LEU A 3 1.36 85.71 26.66
C LEU A 3 2.04 84.31 26.55
N LYS A 4 2.50 83.74 27.69
CA LYS A 4 3.25 82.47 27.77
C LYS A 4 2.61 81.41 28.69
N ARG A 5 1.41 81.64 29.24
CA ARG A 5 0.59 80.59 29.90
C ARG A 5 -0.78 80.33 29.24
N ILE A 6 -1.16 81.14 28.26
CA ILE A 6 -2.43 81.03 27.53
C ILE A 6 -2.33 80.05 26.34
N LEU A 7 -1.12 79.61 25.97
CA LEU A 7 -0.91 78.63 24.89
C LEU A 7 -0.81 77.15 25.38
N CYS A 8 -0.73 76.90 26.70
CA CYS A 8 -0.77 75.52 27.24
C CYS A 8 -2.16 75.09 27.75
N CYS A 9 -3.10 76.02 27.93
CA CYS A 9 -4.45 75.68 28.40
C CYS A 9 -5.49 75.57 27.26
N PHE A 10 -5.17 76.02 26.04
CA PHE A 10 -6.06 75.90 24.87
C PHE A 10 -5.92 74.59 24.08
N VAL A 11 -4.86 73.79 24.34
CA VAL A 11 -4.74 72.43 23.77
C VAL A 11 -5.41 71.38 24.68
N PHE A 12 -5.66 71.70 25.96
CA PHE A 12 -6.34 70.80 26.89
C PHE A 12 -7.87 70.88 26.82
N LEU A 13 -8.44 71.94 26.24
CA LEU A 13 -9.91 72.11 26.12
C LEU A 13 -10.50 71.62 24.79
N CYS A 14 -9.67 71.29 23.79
CA CYS A 14 -10.11 70.71 22.51
C CYS A 14 -9.85 69.19 22.40
N ILE A 15 -9.16 68.58 23.37
CA ILE A 15 -8.99 67.11 23.44
C ILE A 15 -10.01 66.46 24.41
N CYS A 16 -10.67 67.25 25.25
CA CYS A 16 -11.76 66.77 26.11
C CYS A 16 -13.16 66.74 25.42
N PHE A 17 -13.25 67.05 24.12
CA PHE A 17 -14.50 66.99 23.35
C PHE A 17 -14.48 66.02 22.15
N SER A 18 -13.40 65.26 21.95
CA SER A 18 -13.36 64.07 21.07
C SER A 18 -13.35 62.74 21.84
N LEU A 19 -13.58 62.80 23.16
CA LEU A 19 -13.69 61.64 24.07
C LEU A 19 -15.10 61.51 24.69
N LEU A 20 -16.09 62.22 24.14
CA LEU A 20 -17.49 62.19 24.59
C LEU A 20 -18.48 62.05 23.42
N SER A 21 -18.09 61.29 22.39
CA SER A 21 -19.00 60.84 21.34
C SER A 21 -18.73 59.39 20.94
N THR A 22 -18.58 58.50 21.93
CA THR A 22 -18.83 57.04 21.84
C THR A 22 -18.96 56.45 23.25
N LEU A 23 -19.61 57.18 24.17
CA LEU A 23 -20.21 56.61 25.38
C LEU A 23 -21.67 56.27 25.06
N PHE A 24 -21.83 55.41 24.08
CA PHE A 24 -22.96 54.51 23.93
C PHE A 24 -22.34 53.13 23.77
N ILE A 25 -21.86 52.55 24.88
CA ILE A 25 -21.95 51.10 24.96
C ILE A 25 -23.44 50.86 25.12
N ASN A 26 -24.11 50.66 23.99
CA ASN A 26 -25.38 49.96 23.98
C ASN A 26 -25.18 48.76 24.91
N ALA A 27 -26.01 48.64 25.93
CA ALA A 27 -26.32 47.33 26.46
C ALA A 27 -26.82 46.54 25.25
N HIS A 28 -25.92 45.82 24.58
CA HIS A 28 -26.31 44.91 23.54
C HIS A 28 -27.14 43.85 24.25
N ASP A 29 -28.39 43.69 23.82
CA ASP A 29 -29.31 42.60 24.19
C ASP A 29 -28.75 41.25 23.71
N GLY A 30 -27.51 40.95 24.09
CA GLY A 30 -26.82 39.71 23.81
C GLY A 30 -27.35 38.62 24.72
N ILE A 31 -27.29 37.39 24.22
CA ILE A 31 -27.86 36.24 24.90
C ILE A 31 -26.93 35.05 24.73
N GLU A 32 -26.71 34.36 25.84
CA GLU A 32 -25.95 33.12 25.86
C GLU A 32 -26.89 31.93 25.61
N VAL A 33 -26.54 31.11 24.62
CA VAL A 33 -27.35 29.97 24.20
C VAL A 33 -26.48 28.71 24.15
N ASN A 34 -26.95 27.63 24.78
CA ASN A 34 -26.23 26.35 24.81
C ASN A 34 -26.29 25.63 23.47
N VAL A 35 -25.20 24.96 23.08
CA VAL A 35 -25.14 24.06 21.90
C VAL A 35 -25.56 22.61 22.25
N TYR A 36 -26.05 22.41 23.47
CA TYR A 36 -26.45 21.12 24.02
C TYR A 36 -27.77 21.23 24.78
N ASP A 37 -28.48 20.10 24.91
CA ASP A 37 -29.66 20.01 25.75
C ASP A 37 -29.25 19.90 27.23
N ALA A 38 -29.64 20.88 28.04
CA ALA A 38 -29.28 20.93 29.46
C ALA A 38 -29.89 19.79 30.30
N SER A 39 -30.87 19.05 29.77
CA SER A 39 -31.43 17.85 30.40
C SER A 39 -30.62 16.58 30.14
N GLY A 40 -29.69 16.60 29.18
CA GLY A 40 -28.83 15.48 28.82
C GLY A 40 -27.82 15.12 29.90
N LYS A 41 -27.35 13.86 29.89
CA LYS A 41 -26.37 13.36 30.85
C LYS A 41 -24.98 13.89 30.47
N SER A 42 -24.28 14.51 31.40
CA SER A 42 -22.93 15.03 31.14
C SER A 42 -21.86 13.96 31.37
N SER A 43 -20.95 13.82 30.40
CA SER A 43 -19.81 12.92 30.36
C SER A 43 -18.50 13.73 30.21
N VAL A 44 -17.34 13.08 30.34
CA VAL A 44 -16.02 13.70 30.16
C VAL A 44 -15.29 12.96 29.06
N MET A 45 -14.92 13.68 27.99
CA MET A 45 -14.01 13.20 26.95
C MET A 45 -12.58 13.59 27.33
N GLN A 46 -11.68 12.61 27.39
CA GLN A 46 -10.27 12.81 27.70
C GLN A 46 -9.49 13.04 26.41
N ILE A 47 -8.73 14.13 26.37
CA ILE A 47 -7.79 14.44 25.29
C ILE A 47 -6.38 14.18 25.81
N ASN A 48 -5.66 13.27 25.16
CA ASN A 48 -4.28 12.92 25.47
C ASN A 48 -3.29 13.86 24.79
N GLU A 49 -2.06 13.88 25.28
CA GLU A 49 -0.95 14.57 24.62
C GLU A 49 -0.79 14.13 23.16
N GLY A 50 -0.57 15.10 22.27
CA GLY A 50 -0.50 14.86 20.82
C GLY A 50 -1.85 14.67 20.11
N LYS A 51 -2.96 14.53 20.84
CA LYS A 51 -4.30 14.36 20.28
C LYS A 51 -5.10 15.67 20.27
N SER A 52 -6.18 15.69 19.49
CA SER A 52 -7.08 16.83 19.40
C SER A 52 -8.54 16.45 19.60
N ALA A 53 -9.37 17.41 19.98
CA ALA A 53 -10.82 17.28 19.92
C ALA A 53 -11.41 18.52 19.23
N GLY A 54 -12.56 18.36 18.59
CA GLY A 54 -13.23 19.43 17.87
C GLY A 54 -14.72 19.46 18.10
N PHE A 55 -15.35 20.61 17.90
CA PHE A 55 -16.80 20.70 17.82
C PHE A 55 -17.22 21.69 16.75
N LEU A 56 -17.98 21.20 15.77
CA LEU A 56 -18.51 21.99 14.67
C LEU A 56 -19.93 22.42 14.98
N PHE A 57 -20.21 23.70 14.82
CA PHE A 57 -21.53 24.26 15.02
C PHE A 57 -21.84 25.32 13.96
N ASN A 58 -23.13 25.46 13.62
CA ASN A 58 -23.61 26.40 12.61
C ASN A 58 -24.51 27.45 13.26
N THR A 59 -24.06 28.71 13.24
CA THR A 59 -24.76 29.84 13.84
C THR A 59 -25.66 30.53 12.81
N ALA A 60 -26.90 30.83 13.19
CA ALA A 60 -27.85 31.59 12.37
C ALA A 60 -27.66 33.11 12.51
N GLU A 61 -26.95 33.55 13.55
CA GLU A 61 -26.76 34.95 13.92
C GLU A 61 -25.31 35.23 14.30
N SER A 62 -24.90 36.50 14.30
CA SER A 62 -23.56 36.90 14.74
C SER A 62 -23.34 36.67 16.23
N PHE A 63 -22.13 36.25 16.58
CA PHE A 63 -21.71 35.96 17.95
C PHE A 63 -20.32 36.55 18.22
N ASP A 64 -19.96 36.73 19.48
CA ASP A 64 -18.68 37.33 19.87
C ASP A 64 -17.91 36.52 20.92
N SER A 65 -18.51 35.44 21.43
CA SER A 65 -17.87 34.53 22.38
C SER A 65 -18.39 33.10 22.28
N VAL A 66 -17.49 32.14 22.52
CA VAL A 66 -17.80 30.72 22.73
C VAL A 66 -17.16 30.28 24.03
N SER A 67 -17.93 29.64 24.91
CA SER A 67 -17.47 29.16 26.22
C SER A 67 -17.73 27.66 26.35
N THR A 68 -16.76 26.93 26.90
CA THR A 68 -16.82 25.49 27.12
C THR A 68 -16.24 25.12 28.48
N TYR A 69 -16.47 23.90 28.94
CA TYR A 69 -16.02 23.43 30.25
C TYR A 69 -14.96 22.33 30.10
N ALA A 70 -13.89 22.47 30.85
CA ALA A 70 -12.82 21.49 30.97
C ALA A 70 -12.60 21.05 32.41
N THR A 71 -11.96 19.90 32.60
CA THR A 71 -11.55 19.37 33.89
C THR A 71 -10.16 18.74 33.80
N LYS A 72 -9.42 18.77 34.90
CA LYS A 72 -8.23 17.92 35.05
C LYS A 72 -8.61 16.44 35.04
N ILE A 73 -7.70 15.60 34.54
CA ILE A 73 -7.81 14.14 34.58
C ILE A 73 -6.85 13.59 35.64
N GLY A 74 -7.40 12.97 36.69
CA GLY A 74 -6.62 12.51 37.83
C GLY A 74 -5.84 13.65 38.49
N ASN A 75 -4.51 13.49 38.60
CA ASN A 75 -3.59 14.48 39.16
C ASN A 75 -2.81 15.27 38.08
N SER A 76 -3.21 15.21 36.80
CA SER A 76 -2.52 15.94 35.74
C SER A 76 -2.59 17.46 35.93
N LYS A 77 -1.52 18.15 35.53
CA LYS A 77 -1.49 19.61 35.31
C LYS A 77 -1.55 19.90 33.82
N GLY A 78 -2.61 19.40 33.17
CA GLY A 78 -2.74 19.50 31.71
C GLY A 78 -2.85 20.95 31.24
N SER A 79 -2.34 21.21 30.05
CA SER A 79 -2.51 22.46 29.29
C SER A 79 -3.19 22.15 27.96
N VAL A 80 -3.84 23.15 27.37
CA VAL A 80 -4.53 23.02 26.07
C VAL A 80 -4.58 24.37 25.37
N GLN A 81 -4.38 24.37 24.06
CA GLN A 81 -4.70 25.50 23.19
C GLN A 81 -6.09 25.30 22.59
N VAL A 82 -6.91 26.35 22.66
CA VAL A 82 -8.26 26.35 22.09
C VAL A 82 -8.29 27.37 20.96
N SER A 83 -8.68 26.93 19.77
CA SER A 83 -8.77 27.78 18.58
C SER A 83 -10.17 27.69 17.97
N LEU A 84 -10.68 28.82 17.48
CA LEU A 84 -11.92 28.87 16.70
C LEU A 84 -11.57 29.16 15.25
N TYR A 85 -12.07 28.34 14.34
CA TYR A 85 -11.89 28.49 12.90
C TYR A 85 -13.24 28.74 12.24
N LYS A 86 -13.23 29.51 11.15
CA LYS A 86 -14.34 29.49 10.21
C LYS A 86 -14.25 28.18 9.43
N TYR A 87 -15.32 27.40 9.41
CA TYR A 87 -15.30 26.06 8.82
C TYR A 87 -15.09 26.14 7.29
N ASN A 88 -14.31 25.21 6.76
CA ASN A 88 -13.93 25.13 5.36
C ASN A 88 -13.88 23.66 4.91
N GLU A 89 -14.99 23.17 4.33
CA GLU A 89 -15.19 21.83 3.75
C GLU A 89 -15.06 20.65 4.74
N SER A 90 -13.93 20.51 5.42
CA SER A 90 -13.62 19.40 6.33
C SER A 90 -12.87 19.87 7.58
N TYR A 91 -12.86 19.03 8.63
CA TYR A 91 -12.05 19.26 9.83
C TYR A 91 -10.57 19.51 9.47
N HIS A 92 -9.96 18.58 8.71
CA HIS A 92 -8.53 18.64 8.37
C HIS A 92 -8.15 19.85 7.50
N LYS A 93 -9.03 20.27 6.58
CA LYS A 93 -8.80 21.48 5.79
C LYS A 93 -8.97 22.74 6.64
N THR A 94 -9.94 22.73 7.55
CA THR A 94 -10.23 23.84 8.46
C THR A 94 -9.07 24.11 9.41
N VAL A 95 -8.50 23.09 10.06
CA VAL A 95 -7.39 23.27 11.03
C VAL A 95 -6.08 23.75 10.40
N LYS A 96 -5.90 23.56 9.08
CA LYS A 96 -4.76 24.11 8.31
C LYS A 96 -4.92 25.59 7.96
N SER A 97 -6.11 26.16 8.16
CA SER A 97 -6.39 27.59 7.90
C SER A 97 -6.03 28.47 9.09
N GLN A 98 -6.05 29.79 8.91
CA GLN A 98 -5.80 30.73 10.02
C GLN A 98 -7.01 30.78 10.96
N PRO A 99 -6.82 30.59 12.29
CA PRO A 99 -7.92 30.67 13.25
C PRO A 99 -8.43 32.10 13.40
N VAL A 100 -9.72 32.24 13.66
CA VAL A 100 -10.40 33.51 13.97
C VAL A 100 -10.06 33.99 15.37
N MET A 101 -9.94 33.05 16.32
CA MET A 101 -9.53 33.32 17.71
C MET A 101 -8.68 32.15 18.22
N THR A 102 -7.74 32.41 19.13
CA THR A 102 -6.93 31.37 19.78
C THR A 102 -6.55 31.81 21.19
N GLN A 103 -6.66 30.90 22.15
CA GLN A 103 -6.29 31.12 23.55
C GLN A 103 -5.63 29.87 24.12
N SER A 104 -4.55 30.03 24.90
CA SER A 104 -3.89 28.92 25.59
C SER A 104 -4.23 28.91 27.07
N TYR A 105 -4.43 27.71 27.62
CA TYR A 105 -4.78 27.48 29.01
C TYR A 105 -3.79 26.49 29.64
N THR A 106 -3.30 26.80 30.84
CA THR A 106 -2.32 25.97 31.55
C THR A 106 -2.86 25.57 32.92
N ASP A 107 -2.43 24.40 33.41
CA ASP A 107 -2.81 23.87 34.74
C ASP A 107 -4.34 23.84 34.94
N ILE A 108 -5.03 23.22 33.96
CA ILE A 108 -6.49 23.13 33.91
C ILE A 108 -7.03 22.61 35.25
N LYS A 109 -8.00 23.34 35.81
CA LYS A 109 -8.68 22.98 37.06
C LYS A 109 -9.95 22.18 36.79
N ARG A 110 -10.48 21.53 37.83
CA ARG A 110 -11.79 20.86 37.75
C ARG A 110 -12.86 21.93 37.47
N ASN A 111 -13.71 21.69 36.46
CA ASN A 111 -14.76 22.62 35.99
C ASN A 111 -14.21 24.00 35.55
N ALA A 112 -13.03 24.04 34.94
CA ALA A 112 -12.51 25.26 34.34
C ALA A 112 -13.38 25.68 33.16
N VAL A 113 -13.66 26.99 33.04
CA VAL A 113 -14.34 27.56 31.86
C VAL A 113 -13.27 28.03 30.89
N LEU A 114 -13.34 27.58 29.64
CA LEU A 114 -12.49 28.02 28.54
C LEU A 114 -13.34 28.87 27.61
N SER A 115 -12.99 30.14 27.43
CA SER A 115 -13.74 31.10 26.62
C SER A 115 -12.87 31.70 25.52
N LEU A 116 -13.37 31.72 24.30
CA LEU A 116 -12.79 32.48 23.19
C LEU A 116 -13.69 33.69 22.94
N SER A 117 -13.16 34.90 23.10
CA SER A 117 -13.90 36.14 22.91
C SER A 117 -13.02 37.26 22.36
N GLY A 118 -13.64 38.33 21.88
CA GLY A 118 -12.94 39.55 21.43
C GLY A 118 -13.01 39.81 19.92
N THR A 119 -13.56 38.89 19.13
CA THR A 119 -13.82 39.07 17.70
C THR A 119 -15.29 38.76 17.39
N VAL A 120 -16.03 39.73 16.84
CA VAL A 120 -17.40 39.51 16.36
C VAL A 120 -17.33 38.65 15.09
N CYS A 121 -17.91 37.46 15.16
CA CYS A 121 -18.02 36.49 14.08
C CYS A 121 -19.37 36.66 13.38
N SER A 122 -19.38 36.67 12.05
CA SER A 122 -20.64 36.64 11.28
C SER A 122 -21.35 35.30 11.47
N SER A 123 -22.64 35.22 11.15
CA SER A 123 -23.34 33.93 11.06
C SER A 123 -22.62 32.99 10.07
N GLY A 124 -22.74 31.68 10.31
CA GLY A 124 -22.06 30.63 9.55
C GLY A 124 -21.50 29.51 10.42
N GLU A 125 -20.67 28.68 9.80
CA GLU A 125 -20.10 27.47 10.38
C GLU A 125 -18.74 27.73 11.01
N TYR A 126 -18.56 27.23 12.23
CA TYR A 126 -17.33 27.39 12.98
C TYR A 126 -16.95 26.11 13.69
N LEU A 127 -15.65 25.84 13.69
CA LEU A 127 -15.05 24.69 14.37
C LEU A 127 -14.23 25.21 15.55
N ILE A 128 -14.62 24.84 16.77
CA ILE A 128 -13.76 25.01 17.94
C ILE A 128 -12.89 23.77 18.09
N VAL A 129 -11.59 23.95 18.29
CA VAL A 129 -10.60 22.87 18.35
C VAL A 129 -9.77 23.00 19.61
N PHE A 130 -9.62 21.90 20.32
CA PHE A 130 -8.73 21.70 21.45
C PHE A 130 -7.50 20.94 20.94
N HIS A 131 -6.34 21.59 20.91
CA HIS A 131 -5.11 21.04 20.34
C HIS A 131 -3.90 21.53 21.13
N ASN A 132 -2.70 21.05 20.76
CA ASN A 132 -1.47 21.29 21.53
C ASN A 132 -1.66 20.96 23.02
N VAL A 133 -2.27 19.80 23.29
CA VAL A 133 -2.50 19.31 24.64
C VAL A 133 -1.19 18.77 25.20
N GLU A 134 -0.80 19.21 26.40
CA GLU A 134 0.30 18.60 27.15
C GLU A 134 -0.26 17.81 28.34
N ASN A 135 0.27 16.61 28.59
CA ASN A 135 -0.27 15.62 29.51
C ASN A 135 -1.67 15.12 29.09
N LYS A 136 -2.72 15.59 29.79
CA LYS A 136 -4.10 15.18 29.55
C LYS A 136 -5.09 16.16 30.15
N VAL A 137 -6.12 16.49 29.37
CA VAL A 137 -7.21 17.41 29.71
C VAL A 137 -8.53 16.73 29.40
N GLY A 138 -9.53 16.89 30.26
CA GLY A 138 -10.89 16.47 29.98
C GLY A 138 -11.74 17.64 29.51
N ILE A 139 -12.57 17.44 28.50
CA ILE A 139 -13.65 18.36 28.12
C ILE A 139 -15.00 17.74 28.45
N TYR A 140 -15.96 18.56 28.87
CA TYR A 140 -17.30 18.06 29.17
C TYR A 140 -18.13 17.90 27.90
N THR A 141 -18.75 16.74 27.77
CA THR A 141 -19.69 16.38 26.71
C THR A 141 -21.07 16.14 27.33
N VAL A 142 -22.10 16.11 26.50
CA VAL A 142 -23.47 15.80 26.90
C VAL A 142 -24.06 14.77 25.94
N ASP A 143 -24.63 13.70 26.51
CA ASP A 143 -25.31 12.63 25.79
C ASP A 143 -26.75 13.08 25.45
N GLY A 144 -27.24 12.82 24.23
CA GLY A 144 -28.61 13.11 23.80
C GLY A 144 -28.73 13.97 22.54
N ASN A 145 -29.91 14.55 22.32
CA ASN A 145 -30.24 15.30 21.09
C ASN A 145 -29.32 16.52 20.90
N ARG A 146 -28.67 16.60 19.73
CA ARG A 146 -27.81 17.71 19.30
C ARG A 146 -28.65 18.98 19.09
N VAL A 147 -28.50 20.01 19.94
CA VAL A 147 -29.16 21.31 19.70
C VAL A 147 -28.53 21.96 18.48
N GLY A 148 -29.29 22.08 17.39
CA GLY A 148 -28.77 22.59 16.12
C GLY A 148 -27.87 21.61 15.36
N GLY A 149 -27.81 20.32 15.74
CA GLY A 149 -27.11 19.29 14.96
C GLY A 149 -25.58 19.32 14.99
N GLY A 150 -24.94 20.07 15.89
CA GLY A 150 -23.46 20.18 15.93
C GLY A 150 -22.73 18.84 16.03
N LEU A 151 -21.54 18.75 15.41
CA LEU A 151 -20.75 17.52 15.29
C LEU A 151 -19.55 17.57 16.24
N LEU A 152 -19.41 16.55 17.08
CA LEU A 152 -18.26 16.38 17.97
C LEU A 152 -17.20 15.56 17.24
N TYR A 153 -15.93 15.95 17.38
CA TYR A 153 -14.79 15.27 16.77
C TYR A 153 -13.77 14.84 17.82
N GLU A 154 -13.21 13.65 17.64
CA GLU A 154 -12.00 13.18 18.29
C GLU A 154 -10.94 12.92 17.22
N ASP A 155 -9.82 13.61 17.31
CA ASP A 155 -8.71 13.56 16.35
C ASP A 155 -9.09 13.79 14.86
N GLY A 156 -10.19 14.52 14.64
CA GLY A 156 -10.72 14.80 13.31
C GLY A 156 -11.80 13.84 12.81
N TYR A 157 -12.16 12.83 13.61
CA TYR A 157 -13.22 11.88 13.33
C TYR A 157 -14.49 12.20 14.12
N GLU A 158 -15.66 12.15 13.48
CA GLU A 158 -16.93 12.41 14.16
C GLU A 158 -17.21 11.33 15.20
N VAL A 159 -17.59 11.75 16.41
CA VAL A 159 -17.97 10.86 17.52
C VAL A 159 -19.34 11.23 18.06
N GLU A 160 -19.98 10.31 18.79
CA GLU A 160 -21.29 10.56 19.37
C GLU A 160 -21.23 11.61 20.50
N GLY A 161 -22.31 12.38 20.64
CA GLY A 161 -22.47 13.39 21.68
C GLY A 161 -22.38 14.82 21.16
N THR A 162 -22.43 15.77 22.09
CA THR A 162 -22.25 17.20 21.82
C THR A 162 -21.33 17.81 22.88
N LEU A 163 -20.61 18.87 22.51
CA LEU A 163 -19.78 19.60 23.44
C LEU A 163 -20.66 20.35 24.45
N LYS A 164 -20.31 20.29 25.73
CA LYS A 164 -20.93 21.14 26.74
C LYS A 164 -20.39 22.57 26.60
N ALA A 165 -21.00 23.34 25.71
CA ALA A 165 -20.61 24.70 25.40
C ALA A 165 -21.80 25.65 25.23
N SER A 166 -21.50 26.94 25.27
CA SER A 166 -22.43 28.03 25.03
C SER A 166 -21.83 29.06 24.08
N VAL A 167 -22.69 29.69 23.30
CA VAL A 167 -22.32 30.77 22.37
C VAL A 167 -23.06 32.03 22.79
N HIS A 168 -22.34 33.14 22.93
CA HIS A 168 -22.92 34.45 23.21
C HIS A 168 -23.20 35.18 21.90
N PHE A 169 -24.48 35.35 21.58
CA PHE A 169 -24.96 36.05 20.40
C PHE A 169 -25.06 37.55 20.67
N THR A 170 -24.72 38.37 19.67
CA THR A 170 -24.66 39.83 19.84
C THR A 170 -26.04 40.51 19.90
N LYS A 171 -27.12 39.75 19.71
CA LYS A 171 -28.52 40.19 19.76
C LYS A 171 -29.46 39.02 20.06
N THR A 172 -30.66 39.33 20.54
CA THR A 172 -31.75 38.35 20.69
C THR A 172 -32.38 38.03 19.33
N ALA A 173 -32.68 36.75 19.07
CA ALA A 173 -33.29 36.24 17.85
C ALA A 173 -34.24 35.07 18.12
N ASN A 174 -35.10 34.74 17.15
CA ASN A 174 -36.01 33.60 17.24
C ASN A 174 -35.32 32.25 16.94
N LYS A 175 -34.12 32.28 16.36
CA LYS A 175 -33.31 31.11 16.00
C LYS A 175 -31.83 31.47 16.10
N TYR A 176 -31.04 30.64 16.80
CA TYR A 176 -29.63 30.90 17.06
C TYR A 176 -28.68 29.93 16.35
N PHE A 177 -29.10 28.67 16.18
CA PHE A 177 -28.34 27.64 15.46
C PHE A 177 -29.12 27.11 14.27
N ASN A 178 -28.42 26.85 13.16
CA ASN A 178 -28.97 26.10 12.03
C ASN A 178 -28.71 24.62 12.25
N GLU A 179 -29.67 23.75 11.88
CA GLU A 179 -29.47 22.30 11.94
C GLU A 179 -28.36 21.88 10.96
N TYR A 180 -27.40 21.11 11.47
CA TYR A 180 -26.47 20.37 10.65
C TYR A 180 -27.16 19.11 10.10
N LYS A 181 -27.15 18.94 8.78
CA LYS A 181 -27.25 17.62 8.16
C LYS A 181 -25.82 17.07 8.07
N SER A 182 -25.64 15.77 8.26
CA SER A 182 -24.40 15.00 8.05
C SER A 182 -23.36 15.68 7.14
N SER A 183 -22.07 15.57 7.47
CA SER A 183 -20.94 16.02 6.66
C SER A 183 -20.92 15.47 5.22
N TYR A 184 -21.74 14.45 4.94
CA TYR A 184 -22.01 13.94 3.61
C TYR A 184 -23.27 14.61 3.05
N ASP A 185 -23.17 15.22 1.88
CA ASP A 185 -24.34 15.73 1.17
C ASP A 185 -25.24 14.56 0.74
N LEU A 186 -26.18 14.20 1.61
CA LEU A 186 -27.19 13.17 1.37
C LEU A 186 -28.36 13.69 0.51
N SER A 187 -28.26 14.89 -0.07
CA SER A 187 -29.30 15.41 -0.97
C SER A 187 -29.30 14.71 -2.32
N TYR A 188 -28.25 13.97 -2.65
CA TYR A 188 -28.13 13.15 -3.84
C TYR A 188 -27.68 11.72 -3.50
N THR A 189 -28.05 10.79 -4.39
CA THR A 189 -27.64 9.40 -4.34
C THR A 189 -26.39 9.21 -5.20
N VAL A 190 -25.38 8.52 -4.68
CA VAL A 190 -24.20 8.11 -5.45
C VAL A 190 -24.46 6.77 -6.12
N THR A 191 -24.25 6.71 -7.43
CA THR A 191 -24.27 5.45 -8.19
C THR A 191 -22.86 4.92 -8.36
N THR A 192 -22.69 3.60 -8.44
CA THR A 192 -21.41 2.98 -8.75
C THR A 192 -20.81 3.55 -10.03
N PRO A 193 -19.61 4.14 -9.99
CA PRO A 193 -18.98 4.64 -11.20
C PRO A 193 -18.35 3.48 -11.99
N GLU A 194 -18.13 3.68 -13.30
CA GLU A 194 -17.41 2.71 -14.13
C GLU A 194 -16.00 2.44 -13.60
N GLU A 195 -15.46 1.26 -13.90
CA GLU A 195 -14.09 0.91 -13.55
C GLU A 195 -13.09 1.94 -14.13
N TYR A 196 -12.11 2.33 -13.32
CA TYR A 196 -11.09 3.28 -13.72
C TYR A 196 -10.21 2.68 -14.83
N LYS A 197 -9.91 3.46 -15.86
CA LYS A 197 -9.07 3.04 -16.99
C LYS A 197 -7.92 4.00 -17.19
N TYR A 198 -6.71 3.47 -17.12
CA TYR A 198 -5.50 4.20 -17.48
C TYR A 198 -5.45 4.50 -18.97
N SER A 199 -4.93 5.67 -19.31
CA SER A 199 -4.61 6.08 -20.68
C SER A 199 -3.38 5.32 -21.19
N SER A 200 -3.21 5.23 -22.51
CA SER A 200 -2.02 4.61 -23.11
C SER A 200 -0.71 5.32 -22.77
N ASN A 201 -0.78 6.59 -22.32
CA ASN A 201 0.40 7.40 -22.00
C ASN A 201 0.81 7.27 -20.53
N ASP A 202 -0.07 6.77 -19.66
CA ASP A 202 0.23 6.61 -18.24
C ASP A 202 1.38 5.60 -18.06
N ALA A 203 2.25 5.84 -17.09
CA ALA A 203 3.49 5.05 -16.92
C ALA A 203 3.23 3.55 -16.83
N ILE A 204 2.13 3.15 -16.18
CA ILE A 204 1.70 1.76 -16.02
C ILE A 204 1.48 1.02 -17.36
N ASN A 205 1.17 1.78 -18.43
CA ASN A 205 0.95 1.27 -19.78
C ASN A 205 2.14 1.57 -20.71
N SER A 206 2.76 2.76 -20.59
CA SER A 206 3.83 3.20 -21.49
C SER A 206 5.22 2.69 -21.11
N ARG A 207 5.43 2.25 -19.86
CA ARG A 207 6.69 1.73 -19.31
C ARG A 207 6.46 0.41 -18.58
N ASP A 208 5.74 -0.52 -19.21
CA ASP A 208 5.52 -1.85 -18.65
C ASP A 208 6.85 -2.59 -18.46
N VAL A 209 7.21 -2.88 -17.22
CA VAL A 209 8.43 -3.62 -16.88
C VAL A 209 8.37 -5.11 -17.27
N MET A 210 7.18 -5.60 -17.64
CA MET A 210 6.92 -6.96 -18.11
C MET A 210 7.42 -8.05 -17.14
N SER A 211 7.12 -7.88 -15.85
CA SER A 211 7.60 -8.74 -14.75
C SER A 211 7.23 -10.22 -14.91
N ASP A 212 6.18 -10.53 -15.65
CA ASP A 212 5.79 -11.90 -16.01
C ASP A 212 6.78 -12.58 -16.97
N THR A 213 7.65 -11.83 -17.65
CA THR A 213 8.72 -12.35 -18.52
C THR A 213 10.07 -12.47 -17.82
N TRP A 214 10.22 -11.96 -16.60
CA TRP A 214 11.48 -12.03 -15.86
C TRP A 214 11.88 -13.48 -15.53
N TYR A 215 13.17 -13.75 -15.58
CA TYR A 215 13.76 -15.01 -15.15
C TYR A 215 14.09 -14.96 -13.65
N ALA A 216 14.06 -16.08 -12.94
CA ALA A 216 14.60 -16.17 -11.59
C ALA A 216 14.92 -17.62 -11.21
N ILE A 217 15.92 -17.78 -10.36
CA ILE A 217 16.27 -19.03 -9.68
C ILE A 217 16.26 -18.73 -8.18
N ASP A 218 15.45 -19.47 -7.42
CA ASP A 218 15.45 -19.32 -5.97
C ASP A 218 16.57 -20.14 -5.29
N GLY A 219 16.76 -19.94 -3.98
CA GLY A 219 17.83 -20.65 -3.25
C GLY A 219 17.63 -22.17 -3.09
N LEU A 220 16.60 -22.77 -3.70
CA LEU A 220 16.42 -24.22 -3.84
C LEU A 220 16.68 -24.70 -5.28
N ASP A 221 17.28 -23.85 -6.12
CA ASP A 221 17.50 -24.06 -7.55
C ASP A 221 16.19 -24.21 -8.35
N ARG A 222 15.04 -23.72 -7.84
CA ARG A 222 13.79 -23.75 -8.59
C ARG A 222 13.78 -22.58 -9.58
N VAL A 223 13.69 -22.91 -10.87
CA VAL A 223 13.53 -21.94 -11.95
C VAL A 223 12.07 -21.55 -12.09
N LEU A 224 11.79 -20.26 -12.27
CA LEU A 224 10.43 -19.81 -12.56
C LEU A 224 9.90 -20.41 -13.88
N PRO A 225 8.61 -20.82 -13.93
CA PRO A 225 8.05 -21.44 -15.12
C PRO A 225 8.11 -20.53 -16.36
N THR A 226 8.46 -21.14 -17.50
CA THR A 226 8.51 -20.47 -18.81
C THR A 226 7.15 -20.49 -19.51
N GLN A 227 6.99 -19.69 -20.57
CA GLN A 227 5.75 -19.68 -21.35
C GLN A 227 5.43 -21.07 -21.94
N GLU A 228 6.43 -21.86 -22.33
CA GLU A 228 6.21 -23.22 -22.83
C GLU A 228 5.53 -24.11 -21.78
N GLN A 229 5.86 -23.90 -20.50
CA GLN A 229 5.33 -24.68 -19.39
C GLN A 229 3.96 -24.18 -18.90
N THR A 230 3.70 -22.87 -19.00
CA THR A 230 2.47 -22.27 -18.46
C THR A 230 1.39 -22.00 -19.50
N GLY A 231 1.78 -21.89 -20.77
CA GLY A 231 0.95 -21.33 -21.84
C GLY A 231 0.86 -19.80 -21.78
N ILE A 232 0.09 -19.26 -22.73
CA ILE A 232 -0.20 -17.82 -22.82
C ILE A 232 -1.10 -17.35 -21.69
N GLN A 233 -1.06 -16.04 -21.42
CA GLN A 233 -1.86 -15.40 -20.40
C GLN A 233 -3.36 -15.64 -20.58
N LYS A 234 -4.04 -15.95 -19.47
CA LYS A 234 -5.47 -16.19 -19.31
C LYS A 234 -6.08 -15.08 -18.45
N ASP A 235 -7.39 -14.89 -18.60
CA ASP A 235 -8.17 -14.02 -17.73
C ASP A 235 -8.49 -14.75 -16.41
N ARG A 236 -7.62 -14.53 -15.42
CA ARG A 236 -7.62 -15.19 -14.11
C ARG A 236 -7.10 -14.21 -13.06
N VAL A 237 -7.68 -14.26 -11.87
CA VAL A 237 -7.40 -13.33 -10.77
C VAL A 237 -6.75 -14.07 -9.61
N VAL A 238 -5.68 -13.49 -9.06
CA VAL A 238 -5.06 -13.90 -7.81
C VAL A 238 -5.27 -12.80 -6.78
N ALA A 239 -6.03 -13.15 -5.75
CA ALA A 239 -6.32 -12.32 -4.60
C ALA A 239 -5.48 -12.77 -3.40
N MET A 240 -5.10 -11.85 -2.51
CA MET A 240 -4.27 -12.18 -1.35
C MET A 240 -4.72 -11.49 -0.07
N ALA A 241 -4.74 -12.23 1.05
CA ALA A 241 -4.95 -11.65 2.37
C ALA A 241 -3.74 -10.77 2.78
N TYR A 242 -4.03 -9.59 3.33
CA TYR A 242 -3.06 -8.58 3.73
C TYR A 242 -3.50 -7.91 5.02
N TRP A 243 -2.55 -7.59 5.90
CA TRP A 243 -2.82 -7.00 7.20
C TRP A 243 -2.34 -5.54 7.27
N SER A 244 -3.29 -4.63 7.48
CA SER A 244 -3.07 -3.18 7.60
C SER A 244 -2.95 -2.69 9.04
N TRP A 245 -3.02 -3.60 10.02
CA TRP A 245 -3.15 -3.28 11.44
C TRP A 245 -1.85 -2.95 12.17
N HIS A 246 -0.68 -3.03 11.52
CA HIS A 246 0.58 -2.93 12.26
C HIS A 246 0.79 -1.55 12.87
N CYS A 247 0.19 -0.49 12.31
CA CYS A 247 0.17 0.85 12.89
C CYS A 247 -0.38 0.86 14.32
N ASP A 248 -1.54 0.26 14.55
CA ASP A 248 -2.25 0.31 15.84
C ASP A 248 -1.50 -0.42 16.97
N PHE A 249 -0.69 -1.42 16.62
CA PHE A 249 0.11 -2.17 17.59
C PHE A 249 1.50 -1.57 17.83
N SER A 250 2.06 -0.87 16.84
CA SER A 250 3.46 -0.44 16.82
C SER A 250 3.82 0.60 17.87
N ASP A 251 2.87 1.50 18.21
CA ASP A 251 3.06 2.58 19.18
C ASP A 251 3.09 2.11 20.64
N ASN A 252 2.56 0.91 20.92
CA ASN A 252 2.35 0.45 22.30
C ASN A 252 3.01 -0.89 22.59
N SER A 253 3.61 -1.53 21.59
CA SER A 253 4.14 -2.89 21.71
C SER A 253 5.59 -3.00 21.26
N ARG A 254 6.36 -3.84 21.94
CA ARG A 254 7.75 -4.14 21.58
C ARG A 254 7.84 -5.48 20.85
N PRO A 255 8.60 -5.59 19.77
CA PRO A 255 8.64 -6.81 18.99
C PRO A 255 9.36 -7.94 19.75
N ARG A 256 8.82 -9.16 19.65
CA ARG A 256 9.42 -10.39 20.18
C ARG A 256 9.39 -11.48 19.13
N ASN A 257 10.55 -11.94 18.71
CA ASN A 257 10.69 -13.05 17.77
C ASN A 257 10.43 -14.39 18.48
N VAL A 258 9.26 -14.98 18.24
CA VAL A 258 8.85 -16.26 18.82
C VAL A 258 9.76 -17.39 18.35
N THR A 259 10.11 -17.45 17.05
CA THR A 259 11.03 -18.46 16.52
C THR A 259 12.38 -18.45 17.25
N GLN A 260 12.96 -17.29 17.51
CA GLN A 260 14.22 -17.18 18.26
C GLN A 260 14.04 -17.62 19.73
N ILE A 261 12.95 -17.18 20.38
CA ILE A 261 12.65 -17.55 21.77
C ILE A 261 12.56 -19.07 21.92
N ILE A 262 11.80 -19.76 21.07
CA ILE A 262 11.60 -21.21 21.18
C ILE A 262 12.83 -22.01 20.75
N LYS A 263 13.69 -21.46 19.88
CA LYS A 263 15.01 -22.06 19.57
C LYS A 263 15.94 -22.02 20.79
N GLN A 264 15.89 -20.94 21.57
CA GLN A 264 16.73 -20.76 22.76
C GLN A 264 16.16 -21.45 24.01
N TYR A 265 14.84 -21.43 24.17
CA TYR A 265 14.10 -21.92 25.34
C TYR A 265 12.98 -22.88 24.91
N PRO A 266 13.30 -24.07 24.35
CA PRO A 266 12.29 -25.00 23.84
C PRO A 266 11.30 -25.48 24.91
N GLU A 267 11.70 -25.50 26.19
CA GLU A 267 10.82 -25.81 27.33
C GLU A 267 9.67 -24.80 27.52
N SER A 268 9.84 -23.57 27.00
CA SER A 268 8.85 -22.49 27.14
C SER A 268 7.63 -22.64 26.23
N ILE A 269 7.68 -23.53 25.21
CA ILE A 269 6.65 -23.67 24.18
C ILE A 269 5.27 -23.91 24.79
N ASN A 270 5.19 -24.75 25.82
CA ASN A 270 3.94 -25.12 26.48
C ASN A 270 3.82 -24.55 27.92
N ASP A 271 4.74 -23.68 28.33
CA ASP A 271 4.74 -23.08 29.67
C ASP A 271 4.39 -21.60 29.58
N TYR A 272 3.14 -21.27 29.89
CA TYR A 272 2.67 -19.90 29.90
C TYR A 272 3.40 -19.04 30.94
N SER A 273 3.83 -19.65 32.05
CA SER A 273 4.47 -18.97 33.17
C SER A 273 5.99 -18.81 33.03
N HIS A 274 6.59 -19.37 31.98
CA HIS A 274 8.02 -19.29 31.77
C HIS A 274 8.50 -17.84 31.71
N SER A 275 9.57 -17.51 32.44
CA SER A 275 10.00 -16.12 32.64
C SER A 275 10.36 -15.40 31.35
N VAL A 276 10.84 -16.14 30.34
CA VAL A 276 11.20 -15.58 29.03
C VAL A 276 10.09 -14.75 28.42
N TRP A 277 8.84 -15.15 28.62
CA TRP A 277 7.71 -14.46 28.00
C TRP A 277 7.31 -13.15 28.68
N TYR A 278 7.94 -12.82 29.82
CA TYR A 278 7.64 -11.64 30.64
C TYR A 278 8.86 -10.72 30.81
N GLU A 279 9.94 -10.94 30.06
CA GLU A 279 11.15 -10.11 30.12
C GLU A 279 10.95 -8.69 29.59
N ILE A 280 9.89 -8.48 28.82
CA ILE A 280 9.52 -7.17 28.28
C ILE A 280 8.06 -6.85 28.58
N ASP A 281 7.78 -5.57 28.79
CA ASP A 281 6.42 -5.07 28.89
C ASP A 281 5.81 -4.91 27.49
N SER A 282 4.52 -5.23 27.37
CA SER A 282 3.72 -5.12 26.14
C SER A 282 4.36 -5.78 24.90
N PRO A 283 4.59 -7.10 24.91
CA PRO A 283 5.14 -7.80 23.75
C PRO A 283 4.15 -7.87 22.59
N ALA A 284 4.60 -7.53 21.39
CA ALA A 284 4.03 -8.00 20.13
C ALA A 284 4.81 -9.25 19.71
N TYR A 285 4.14 -10.41 19.66
CA TYR A 285 4.77 -11.68 19.34
C TYR A 285 4.81 -11.90 17.83
N PHE A 286 5.96 -11.60 17.23
CA PHE A 286 6.24 -11.85 15.83
C PHE A 286 6.68 -13.31 15.64
N TRP A 287 6.12 -14.04 14.69
CA TRP A 287 6.52 -15.43 14.47
C TRP A 287 7.99 -15.53 14.01
N ASP A 288 8.50 -14.55 13.25
CA ASP A 288 9.92 -14.35 12.93
C ASP A 288 10.21 -12.86 12.63
N GLU A 289 11.44 -12.50 12.23
CA GLU A 289 11.78 -11.14 11.80
C GLU A 289 11.52 -10.94 10.30
N PRO A 290 10.68 -9.96 9.90
CA PRO A 290 10.51 -9.57 8.50
C PRO A 290 11.85 -9.13 7.89
N LEU A 291 12.04 -9.35 6.58
CA LEU A 291 13.25 -8.89 5.88
C LEU A 291 13.48 -7.40 6.10
N PHE A 292 12.41 -6.60 6.08
CA PHE A 292 12.45 -5.16 6.28
C PHE A 292 12.44 -4.72 7.75
N GLY A 293 12.60 -5.67 8.68
CA GLY A 293 12.55 -5.45 10.13
C GLY A 293 11.12 -5.37 10.67
N TYR A 294 10.97 -5.17 11.98
CA TYR A 294 9.69 -4.97 12.69
C TYR A 294 9.04 -3.61 12.35
N TYR A 295 8.68 -3.40 11.08
CA TYR A 295 8.11 -2.17 10.56
C TYR A 295 6.65 -1.96 11.04
N THR A 296 6.15 -0.74 10.87
CA THR A 296 4.73 -0.38 11.03
C THR A 296 4.11 -0.17 9.64
N THR A 297 2.78 -0.31 9.51
CA THR A 297 2.08 -0.06 8.22
C THR A 297 2.26 1.37 7.71
N GLU A 298 2.64 2.31 8.58
CA GLU A 298 2.97 3.70 8.20
C GLU A 298 4.36 3.88 7.56
N ASP A 299 5.21 2.84 7.59
CA ASP A 299 6.52 2.85 6.93
C ASP A 299 6.36 2.77 5.40
N ARG A 300 6.18 3.93 4.78
CA ARG A 300 5.94 4.08 3.33
C ARG A 300 7.00 3.40 2.47
N TRP A 301 8.25 3.36 2.94
CA TRP A 301 9.34 2.70 2.22
C TRP A 301 9.07 1.19 2.11
N VAL A 302 8.60 0.55 3.19
CA VAL A 302 8.23 -0.88 3.18
C VAL A 302 7.00 -1.11 2.31
N ILE A 303 5.97 -0.27 2.44
CA ILE A 303 4.75 -0.39 1.64
C ILE A 303 5.04 -0.25 0.14
N ARG A 304 6.00 0.60 -0.24
CA ARG A 304 6.47 0.71 -1.63
C ARG A 304 7.08 -0.61 -2.11
N LYS A 305 7.95 -1.24 -1.31
CA LYS A 305 8.51 -2.56 -1.64
C LYS A 305 7.43 -3.65 -1.71
N HIS A 306 6.39 -3.58 -0.89
CA HIS A 306 5.24 -4.49 -1.01
C HIS A 306 4.51 -4.30 -2.33
N ALA A 307 4.28 -3.06 -2.78
CA ALA A 307 3.64 -2.77 -4.06
C ALA A 307 4.42 -3.41 -5.24
N GLU A 308 5.74 -3.25 -5.25
CA GLU A 308 6.64 -3.79 -6.27
C GLU A 308 6.66 -5.32 -6.27
N LEU A 309 6.84 -5.94 -5.10
CA LEU A 309 6.93 -7.41 -4.99
C LEU A 309 5.60 -8.08 -5.37
N LEU A 310 4.47 -7.52 -4.95
CA LEU A 310 3.15 -8.06 -5.29
C LEU A 310 2.83 -7.90 -6.78
N ALA A 311 3.19 -6.75 -7.36
CA ALA A 311 3.06 -6.52 -8.80
C ALA A 311 3.94 -7.48 -9.61
N ALA A 312 5.20 -7.69 -9.18
CA ALA A 312 6.13 -8.61 -9.82
C ALA A 312 5.67 -10.08 -9.73
N ALA A 313 5.04 -10.47 -8.62
CA ALA A 313 4.44 -11.79 -8.45
C ALA A 313 3.19 -12.01 -9.33
N GLY A 314 2.53 -10.93 -9.76
CA GLY A 314 1.30 -10.97 -10.55
C GLY A 314 0.02 -11.08 -9.72
N VAL A 315 0.04 -10.57 -8.48
CA VAL A 315 -1.13 -10.45 -7.58
C VAL A 315 -2.01 -9.32 -8.07
N ASP A 316 -3.31 -9.58 -8.24
CA ASP A 316 -4.25 -8.61 -8.82
C ASP A 316 -4.95 -7.76 -7.76
N VAL A 317 -5.21 -8.32 -6.58
CA VAL A 317 -5.91 -7.63 -5.49
C VAL A 317 -5.45 -8.11 -4.12
N ILE A 318 -5.31 -7.17 -3.18
CA ILE A 318 -5.15 -7.47 -1.76
C ILE A 318 -6.45 -7.22 -0.99
N PHE A 319 -6.74 -8.08 -0.02
CA PHE A 319 -7.87 -7.95 0.88
C PHE A 319 -7.39 -7.67 2.29
N PHE A 320 -7.78 -6.52 2.84
CA PHE A 320 -7.49 -6.21 4.23
C PHE A 320 -8.33 -7.05 5.19
N ASP A 321 -7.66 -7.65 6.18
CA ASP A 321 -8.35 -8.33 7.28
C ASP A 321 -8.90 -7.30 8.27
N ASN A 322 -10.23 -7.18 8.28
CA ASN A 322 -11.00 -6.35 9.20
C ASN A 322 -12.04 -7.21 9.93
N THR A 323 -11.67 -8.43 10.30
CA THR A 323 -12.58 -9.36 10.98
C THR A 323 -12.68 -9.09 12.49
N ASN A 324 -11.86 -8.17 13.05
CA ASN A 324 -11.77 -7.89 14.48
C ASN A 324 -12.68 -6.72 14.92
N SER A 325 -13.89 -7.05 15.35
CA SER A 325 -14.90 -6.09 15.79
C SER A 325 -15.11 -4.96 14.75
N ILE A 326 -15.19 -3.69 15.18
CA ILE A 326 -15.40 -2.52 14.30
C ILE A 326 -14.12 -2.02 13.63
N ALA A 327 -12.95 -2.60 13.92
CA ALA A 327 -11.67 -2.02 13.49
C ALA A 327 -11.49 -2.12 11.97
N THR A 328 -11.25 -0.98 11.33
CA THR A 328 -10.89 -0.92 9.90
C THR A 328 -9.41 -0.63 9.67
N TRP A 329 -8.65 -0.26 10.71
CA TRP A 329 -7.21 0.08 10.64
C TRP A 329 -6.95 1.28 9.70
N GLN A 330 -7.60 2.41 9.98
CA GLN A 330 -7.70 3.54 9.06
C GLN A 330 -6.38 4.17 8.65
N ASP A 331 -5.49 4.43 9.60
CA ASP A 331 -4.19 5.01 9.30
C ASP A 331 -3.34 4.05 8.44
N GLY A 332 -3.46 2.75 8.72
CA GLY A 332 -2.85 1.68 7.96
C GLY A 332 -3.35 1.59 6.52
N TYR A 333 -4.67 1.44 6.29
CA TYR A 333 -5.17 1.35 4.92
C TYR A 333 -4.94 2.64 4.14
N ARG A 334 -5.04 3.83 4.76
CA ARG A 334 -4.81 5.11 4.07
C ARG A 334 -3.37 5.20 3.56
N THR A 335 -2.40 4.83 4.39
CA THR A 335 -1.00 4.79 3.95
C THR A 335 -0.83 3.85 2.76
N ILE A 336 -1.44 2.66 2.79
CA ILE A 336 -1.35 1.70 1.69
C ILE A 336 -2.00 2.24 0.41
N PHE A 337 -3.20 2.82 0.50
CA PHE A 337 -3.86 3.45 -0.65
C PHE A 337 -3.02 4.57 -1.27
N GLU A 338 -2.45 5.45 -0.45
CA GLU A 338 -1.58 6.54 -0.92
C GLU A 338 -0.32 6.01 -1.62
N VAL A 339 0.41 5.10 -0.97
CA VAL A 339 1.66 4.57 -1.52
C VAL A 339 1.42 3.71 -2.76
N PHE A 340 0.33 2.93 -2.81
CA PHE A 340 -0.01 2.13 -4.00
C PHE A 340 -0.46 3.02 -5.16
N ALA A 341 -1.13 4.14 -4.90
CA ALA A 341 -1.50 5.11 -5.93
C ALA A 341 -0.24 5.78 -6.51
N GLU A 342 0.66 6.25 -5.65
CA GLU A 342 1.99 6.77 -6.05
C GLU A 342 2.77 5.72 -6.87
N ALA A 343 2.75 4.45 -6.44
CA ALA A 343 3.40 3.37 -7.17
C ALA A 343 2.81 3.17 -8.57
N ARG A 344 1.49 3.27 -8.74
CA ARG A 344 0.85 3.19 -10.06
C ARG A 344 1.17 4.39 -10.95
N GLU A 345 1.33 5.59 -10.39
CA GLU A 345 1.83 6.76 -11.13
C GLU A 345 3.26 6.55 -11.64
N ASP A 346 4.09 5.83 -10.89
CA ASP A 346 5.44 5.45 -11.30
C ASP A 346 5.49 4.30 -12.32
N GLY A 347 4.38 3.58 -12.50
CA GLY A 347 4.24 2.47 -13.45
C GLY A 347 4.20 1.08 -12.81
N VAL A 348 4.25 0.98 -11.48
CA VAL A 348 4.05 -0.27 -10.76
C VAL A 348 2.61 -0.72 -10.95
N LYS A 349 2.41 -1.96 -11.40
CA LYS A 349 1.08 -2.60 -11.45
C LYS A 349 0.65 -3.07 -10.06
N ALA A 350 0.69 -2.17 -9.08
CA ALA A 350 0.35 -2.47 -7.70
C ALA A 350 -1.07 -3.08 -7.63
N PRO A 351 -1.34 -4.09 -6.78
CA PRO A 351 -2.64 -4.72 -6.69
C PRO A 351 -3.78 -3.72 -6.42
N CYS A 352 -4.98 -4.02 -6.88
CA CYS A 352 -6.18 -3.36 -6.37
C CYS A 352 -6.38 -3.70 -4.89
N ILE A 353 -7.30 -2.99 -4.22
CA ILE A 353 -7.56 -3.12 -2.80
C ILE A 353 -9.05 -3.41 -2.58
N SER A 354 -9.32 -4.37 -1.70
CA SER A 354 -10.64 -4.68 -1.16
C SER A 354 -10.52 -5.02 0.34
N PHE A 355 -11.66 -5.32 0.96
CA PHE A 355 -11.76 -5.52 2.41
C PHE A 355 -12.50 -6.82 2.71
N THR A 356 -11.99 -7.60 3.66
CA THR A 356 -12.68 -8.72 4.29
C THR A 356 -13.17 -8.28 5.66
N LEU A 357 -14.48 -8.11 5.80
CA LEU A 357 -15.12 -7.70 7.04
C LEU A 357 -15.54 -8.90 7.88
N HIS A 358 -16.18 -8.64 9.01
CA HIS A 358 -16.65 -9.66 9.94
C HIS A 358 -17.40 -10.82 9.25
N PHE A 359 -17.18 -12.05 9.74
CA PHE A 359 -17.73 -13.30 9.16
C PHE A 359 -19.24 -13.52 9.38
N SER A 360 -19.99 -12.49 9.78
CA SER A 360 -21.44 -12.58 10.05
C SER A 360 -22.12 -11.23 9.88
N PRO A 361 -23.42 -11.17 9.53
CA PRO A 361 -24.16 -9.92 9.49
C PRO A 361 -24.45 -9.40 10.91
N CYS A 362 -23.56 -8.57 11.44
CA CYS A 362 -23.70 -7.94 12.77
C CYS A 362 -23.59 -6.42 12.70
N GLU A 363 -23.81 -5.75 13.84
CA GLU A 363 -23.66 -4.30 13.97
C GLU A 363 -22.25 -3.84 13.57
N ASP A 364 -21.21 -4.60 13.94
CA ASP A 364 -19.84 -4.30 13.57
C ASP A 364 -19.64 -4.25 12.05
N THR A 365 -20.23 -5.20 11.30
CA THR A 365 -20.22 -5.18 9.83
C THR A 365 -20.87 -3.93 9.27
N ASN A 366 -21.99 -3.50 9.87
CA ASN A 366 -22.69 -2.28 9.46
C ASN A 366 -21.78 -1.05 9.66
N THR A 367 -21.22 -0.89 10.86
CA THR A 367 -20.31 0.22 11.19
C THR A 367 -19.11 0.27 10.26
N GLN A 368 -18.48 -0.88 9.97
CA GLN A 368 -17.35 -0.95 9.04
C GLN A 368 -17.74 -0.56 7.61
N LEU A 369 -18.87 -1.09 7.11
CA LEU A 369 -19.37 -0.76 5.78
C LEU A 369 -19.67 0.72 5.63
N GLU A 370 -20.34 1.34 6.61
CA GLU A 370 -20.61 2.77 6.60
C GLU A 370 -19.31 3.58 6.65
N GLN A 371 -18.36 3.24 7.51
CA GLN A 371 -17.07 3.94 7.61
C GLN A 371 -16.31 3.91 6.28
N LEU A 372 -16.11 2.72 5.70
CA LEU A 372 -15.34 2.55 4.48
C LEU A 372 -16.03 3.22 3.29
N TYR A 373 -17.35 3.05 3.18
CA TYR A 373 -18.13 3.65 2.10
C TYR A 373 -18.03 5.17 2.13
N LEU A 374 -18.22 5.76 3.31
CA LEU A 374 -18.23 7.21 3.48
C LEU A 374 -16.82 7.82 3.36
N ASP A 375 -15.77 7.12 3.77
CA ASP A 375 -14.39 7.64 3.70
C ASP A 375 -13.79 7.55 2.29
N ILE A 376 -13.99 6.43 1.60
CA ILE A 376 -13.30 6.11 0.33
C ILE A 376 -14.26 6.23 -0.85
N TYR A 377 -15.27 5.37 -0.87
CA TYR A 377 -16.03 5.05 -2.07
C TYR A 377 -17.00 6.15 -2.49
N ARG A 378 -17.76 6.70 -1.54
CA ARG A 378 -18.71 7.80 -1.78
C ARG A 378 -17.99 9.10 -2.18
N GLN A 379 -16.70 9.19 -1.91
CA GLN A 379 -15.84 10.36 -2.18
C GLN A 379 -15.00 10.18 -3.45
N ASP A 380 -15.16 9.07 -4.18
CA ASP A 380 -14.34 8.74 -5.36
C ASP A 380 -12.82 8.75 -5.09
N LYS A 381 -12.39 8.47 -3.85
CA LYS A 381 -10.96 8.43 -3.51
C LYS A 381 -10.34 7.14 -4.02
N PHE A 382 -9.18 7.27 -4.66
CA PHE A 382 -8.36 6.14 -5.14
C PHE A 382 -9.11 5.17 -6.05
N ARG A 383 -9.96 5.69 -6.96
CA ARG A 383 -10.80 4.90 -7.87
C ARG A 383 -10.00 3.89 -8.70
N GLU A 384 -8.76 4.25 -9.02
CA GLU A 384 -7.82 3.40 -9.70
C GLU A 384 -7.51 2.13 -8.90
N LEU A 385 -7.48 2.17 -7.58
CA LEU A 385 -7.16 1.03 -6.71
C LEU A 385 -8.37 0.17 -6.35
N TRP A 386 -9.60 0.50 -6.76
CA TRP A 386 -10.76 -0.30 -6.40
C TRP A 386 -10.79 -1.60 -7.21
N PHE A 387 -11.03 -2.74 -6.55
CA PHE A 387 -11.22 -4.01 -7.24
C PHE A 387 -12.69 -4.17 -7.67
N TYR A 388 -12.93 -4.31 -8.97
CA TYR A 388 -14.27 -4.51 -9.54
C TYR A 388 -14.54 -6.00 -9.80
N TRP A 389 -15.77 -6.43 -9.53
CA TRP A 389 -16.28 -7.76 -9.86
C TRP A 389 -17.79 -7.66 -10.16
N ASP A 390 -18.28 -8.37 -11.18
CA ASP A 390 -19.65 -8.23 -11.68
C ASP A 390 -20.07 -6.77 -11.97
N GLY A 391 -19.12 -5.96 -12.43
CA GLY A 391 -19.35 -4.56 -12.82
C GLY A 391 -19.44 -3.55 -11.68
N LYS A 392 -19.17 -3.93 -10.42
CA LYS A 392 -19.12 -3.02 -9.28
C LYS A 392 -17.90 -3.27 -8.40
N PRO A 393 -17.46 -2.29 -7.57
CA PRO A 393 -16.47 -2.54 -6.54
C PRO A 393 -16.90 -3.72 -5.67
N LEU A 394 -15.99 -4.66 -5.43
CA LEU A 394 -16.25 -5.83 -4.61
C LEU A 394 -15.79 -5.59 -3.17
N ILE A 395 -16.60 -6.09 -2.23
CA ILE A 395 -16.24 -6.18 -0.82
C ILE A 395 -16.65 -7.55 -0.25
N MET A 396 -15.78 -8.15 0.56
CA MET A 396 -16.10 -9.39 1.27
C MET A 396 -16.83 -9.05 2.59
N ALA A 397 -18.15 -8.95 2.52
CA ALA A 397 -19.01 -8.61 3.67
C ALA A 397 -20.42 -9.19 3.55
N HIS A 398 -21.18 -9.15 4.64
CA HIS A 398 -22.57 -9.62 4.68
C HIS A 398 -23.55 -8.43 4.56
N PRO A 399 -24.19 -8.21 3.39
CA PRO A 399 -25.08 -7.07 3.18
C PRO A 399 -26.38 -7.13 4.00
N ASP A 400 -26.69 -8.28 4.61
CA ASP A 400 -27.82 -8.46 5.50
C ASP A 400 -27.71 -7.66 6.81
N ALA A 401 -26.50 -7.14 7.14
CA ALA A 401 -26.30 -6.20 8.23
C ALA A 401 -26.90 -4.81 7.96
N LEU A 402 -27.24 -4.50 6.70
CA LEU A 402 -27.67 -3.20 6.22
C LEU A 402 -29.20 -3.13 6.01
N SER A 403 -29.81 -2.05 6.49
CA SER A 403 -31.24 -1.78 6.42
C SER A 403 -31.61 -0.91 5.21
N ASP A 404 -32.57 -1.36 4.40
CA ASP A 404 -33.11 -0.60 3.26
C ASP A 404 -33.87 0.68 3.69
N SER A 405 -34.23 0.78 4.98
CA SER A 405 -34.86 1.98 5.55
C SER A 405 -33.90 3.13 5.80
N ASN A 406 -32.58 2.85 5.89
CA ASN A 406 -31.56 3.86 6.00
C ASN A 406 -31.03 4.18 4.58
N PRO A 407 -31.16 5.43 4.09
CA PRO A 407 -30.75 5.80 2.73
C PRO A 407 -29.27 5.51 2.41
N ILE A 408 -28.37 5.70 3.37
CA ILE A 408 -26.93 5.41 3.18
C ILE A 408 -26.70 3.91 3.08
N GLN A 409 -27.31 3.13 3.96
CA GLN A 409 -27.17 1.67 3.93
C GLN A 409 -27.75 1.06 2.65
N LYS A 410 -28.85 1.63 2.15
CA LYS A 410 -29.38 1.27 0.84
C LYS A 410 -28.41 1.60 -0.30
N GLU A 411 -27.81 2.79 -0.27
CA GLU A 411 -26.78 3.21 -1.24
C GLU A 411 -25.59 2.23 -1.22
N ILE A 412 -25.11 1.82 -0.05
CA ILE A 412 -24.05 0.82 0.12
C ILE A 412 -24.43 -0.52 -0.52
N LYS A 413 -25.65 -1.03 -0.26
CA LYS A 413 -26.14 -2.30 -0.85
C LYS A 413 -26.20 -2.25 -2.37
N GLU A 414 -26.52 -1.09 -2.94
CA GLU A 414 -26.57 -0.89 -4.38
C GLU A 414 -25.18 -0.64 -4.99
N PHE A 415 -24.24 -0.11 -4.20
CA PHE A 415 -22.92 0.31 -4.67
C PHE A 415 -21.96 -0.87 -4.91
N PHE A 416 -21.94 -1.86 -4.02
CA PHE A 416 -20.98 -2.96 -4.05
C PHE A 416 -21.52 -4.26 -4.66
N THR A 417 -20.61 -5.04 -5.22
CA THR A 417 -20.76 -6.50 -5.33
C THR A 417 -20.31 -7.12 -4.00
N PHE A 418 -21.19 -7.91 -3.38
CA PHE A 418 -20.90 -8.57 -2.09
C PHE A 418 -20.54 -10.04 -2.29
N ARG A 419 -19.53 -10.50 -1.56
CA ARG A 419 -19.27 -11.92 -1.31
C ARG A 419 -19.13 -12.13 0.20
N GLY A 420 -20.07 -12.85 0.81
CA GLY A 420 -20.09 -13.12 2.25
C GLY A 420 -18.90 -14.00 2.65
N PRO A 421 -17.97 -13.51 3.50
CA PRO A 421 -16.81 -14.28 3.89
C PRO A 421 -17.20 -15.42 4.85
N MET A 422 -16.57 -16.58 4.66
CA MET A 422 -16.82 -17.80 5.45
C MET A 422 -15.66 -18.09 6.41
N SER A 423 -15.95 -18.25 7.70
CA SER A 423 -14.96 -18.51 8.77
C SER A 423 -14.59 -19.98 8.97
N LYS A 424 -15.35 -20.91 8.39
CA LYS A 424 -15.11 -22.35 8.61
C LYS A 424 -14.04 -22.85 7.65
N VAL A 425 -13.00 -23.49 8.20
CA VAL A 425 -11.81 -23.92 7.47
C VAL A 425 -11.69 -25.42 7.24
N GLY A 426 -12.35 -26.26 8.05
CA GLY A 426 -12.16 -27.72 8.02
C GLY A 426 -12.95 -28.47 6.93
N PRO A 427 -12.77 -29.80 6.80
CA PRO A 427 -13.42 -30.61 5.77
C PRO A 427 -14.95 -30.49 5.80
N GLY A 428 -15.54 -29.99 4.70
CA GLY A 428 -16.98 -29.72 4.58
C GLY A 428 -17.50 -28.55 5.44
N GLY A 429 -16.68 -28.00 6.34
CA GLY A 429 -16.95 -26.81 7.12
C GLY A 429 -16.72 -25.59 6.25
N GLY A 430 -17.77 -25.10 5.61
CA GLY A 430 -17.69 -24.00 4.64
C GLY A 430 -18.44 -24.29 3.35
N ALA A 431 -19.13 -25.44 3.27
CA ALA A 431 -20.00 -25.80 2.15
C ALA A 431 -20.89 -24.61 1.78
N GLN A 432 -20.81 -24.24 0.50
CA GLN A 432 -21.49 -23.09 -0.03
C GLN A 432 -23.01 -23.25 0.15
N THR A 433 -23.61 -22.27 0.83
CA THR A 433 -25.07 -22.17 1.05
C THR A 433 -25.72 -21.08 0.19
N SER A 434 -24.91 -20.20 -0.38
CA SER A 434 -25.31 -19.15 -1.34
C SER A 434 -24.20 -18.96 -2.37
N PHE A 435 -24.57 -18.64 -3.61
CA PHE A 435 -23.65 -18.30 -4.70
C PHE A 435 -22.90 -16.98 -4.49
N THR A 436 -23.22 -16.26 -3.42
CA THR A 436 -22.56 -15.01 -3.01
C THR A 436 -21.63 -15.21 -1.82
N GLN A 437 -21.03 -16.39 -1.65
CA GLN A 437 -20.13 -16.71 -0.53
C GLN A 437 -18.75 -17.06 -1.04
N TRP A 438 -17.71 -16.55 -0.37
CA TRP A 438 -16.31 -16.92 -0.59
C TRP A 438 -15.67 -17.42 0.70
N GLY A 439 -14.68 -18.29 0.53
CA GLY A 439 -13.84 -18.78 1.63
C GLY A 439 -12.77 -17.76 2.01
N TRP A 440 -12.39 -17.74 3.28
CA TRP A 440 -11.13 -17.12 3.69
C TRP A 440 -9.98 -18.14 3.64
N LEU A 441 -10.15 -19.33 4.20
CA LEU A 441 -9.13 -20.39 4.25
C LEU A 441 -9.79 -21.77 4.31
N ASN A 442 -9.24 -22.80 3.63
CA ASN A 442 -9.75 -24.17 3.69
C ASN A 442 -8.64 -25.23 3.75
N THR A 443 -8.88 -26.31 4.50
CA THR A 443 -8.03 -27.52 4.46
C THR A 443 -8.10 -28.21 3.10
N TYR A 444 -7.07 -28.98 2.75
CA TYR A 444 -7.08 -29.84 1.55
C TYR A 444 -8.14 -30.97 1.65
N PRO A 445 -8.85 -31.30 0.55
CA PRO A 445 -9.01 -30.50 -0.66
C PRO A 445 -9.89 -29.26 -0.36
N GLN A 446 -9.54 -28.13 -0.96
CA GLN A 446 -10.20 -26.86 -0.69
C GLN A 446 -11.64 -26.83 -1.23
N ILE A 447 -12.44 -25.92 -0.68
CA ILE A 447 -13.80 -25.71 -1.17
C ILE A 447 -13.72 -24.89 -2.46
N VAL A 448 -14.45 -25.35 -3.48
CA VAL A 448 -14.65 -24.60 -4.72
C VAL A 448 -16.00 -23.89 -4.63
N TYR A 449 -15.96 -22.57 -4.47
CA TYR A 449 -17.12 -21.70 -4.43
C TYR A 449 -17.59 -21.43 -5.85
N LYS A 450 -18.87 -21.68 -6.11
CA LYS A 450 -19.48 -21.52 -7.44
C LYS A 450 -20.26 -20.22 -7.57
N ASP A 451 -20.26 -19.65 -8.76
CA ASP A 451 -21.19 -18.57 -9.09
C ASP A 451 -22.61 -19.12 -9.32
N ALA A 452 -23.56 -18.23 -9.66
CA ALA A 452 -24.96 -18.60 -9.88
C ALA A 452 -25.16 -19.45 -11.17
N GLU A 453 -24.23 -19.33 -12.11
CA GLU A 453 -24.16 -20.07 -13.37
C GLU A 453 -23.54 -21.47 -13.19
N GLY A 454 -22.92 -21.73 -12.05
CA GLY A 454 -22.29 -22.99 -11.67
C GLY A 454 -20.81 -23.11 -12.05
N ASN A 455 -20.19 -22.04 -12.54
CA ASN A 455 -18.75 -21.96 -12.80
C ASN A 455 -17.99 -21.95 -11.47
N ASN A 456 -16.73 -22.37 -11.51
CA ASN A 456 -15.86 -22.32 -10.34
C ASN A 456 -15.38 -20.87 -10.19
N GLU A 457 -16.03 -20.10 -9.32
CA GLU A 457 -15.70 -18.69 -9.15
C GLU A 457 -14.42 -18.53 -8.34
N MET A 458 -14.30 -19.25 -7.21
CA MET A 458 -13.22 -19.02 -6.26
C MET A 458 -12.80 -20.27 -5.48
N THR A 459 -11.51 -20.40 -5.18
CA THR A 459 -11.00 -21.30 -4.14
C THR A 459 -9.87 -20.64 -3.33
N THR A 460 -9.57 -21.20 -2.15
CA THR A 460 -8.51 -20.69 -1.26
C THR A 460 -7.23 -21.50 -1.40
N VAL A 461 -6.09 -20.87 -1.11
CA VAL A 461 -4.78 -21.52 -0.99
C VAL A 461 -4.13 -21.08 0.31
N GLY A 462 -3.96 -22.02 1.24
CA GLY A 462 -3.27 -21.78 2.50
C GLY A 462 -1.80 -22.19 2.47
N ILE A 463 -0.95 -21.44 3.20
CA ILE A 463 0.46 -21.78 3.41
C ILE A 463 0.68 -22.67 4.64
N ALA A 464 -0.18 -22.47 5.64
CA ALA A 464 -0.38 -23.32 6.81
C ALA A 464 -1.82 -23.09 7.31
N ILE A 465 -2.35 -24.00 8.12
CA ILE A 465 -3.70 -23.88 8.67
C ILE A 465 -3.68 -24.32 10.13
N ASN A 466 -4.35 -23.55 10.99
CA ASN A 466 -4.55 -23.81 12.41
C ASN A 466 -5.59 -24.93 12.65
N TRP A 467 -5.35 -26.08 12.02
CA TRP A 467 -6.24 -27.24 12.00
C TRP A 467 -5.44 -28.54 12.14
N ASN A 468 -6.03 -29.53 12.80
CA ASN A 468 -5.56 -30.91 12.86
C ASN A 468 -6.73 -31.90 12.80
N GLU A 469 -6.48 -33.19 13.00
CA GLU A 469 -7.51 -34.24 12.96
C GLU A 469 -8.70 -34.03 13.94
N ASN A 470 -8.51 -33.23 14.99
CA ASN A 470 -9.52 -32.94 16.01
C ASN A 470 -10.25 -31.60 15.79
N GLY A 471 -9.89 -30.84 14.76
CA GLY A 471 -10.52 -29.55 14.43
C GLY A 471 -9.55 -28.37 14.52
N ILE A 472 -10.13 -27.18 14.77
CA ILE A 472 -9.36 -25.95 15.00
C ILE A 472 -8.47 -26.13 16.24
N THR A 473 -7.20 -25.77 16.13
CA THR A 473 -6.18 -25.88 17.18
C THR A 473 -5.21 -24.73 17.08
N ALA A 474 -4.51 -24.36 18.16
CA ALA A 474 -3.47 -23.33 18.07
C ALA A 474 -2.34 -23.75 17.11
N MET A 475 -1.62 -22.80 16.51
CA MET A 475 -0.48 -23.08 15.62
C MET A 475 0.68 -23.78 16.34
N ASN A 476 0.79 -23.63 17.65
CA ASN A 476 1.72 -24.42 18.48
C ASN A 476 1.09 -25.70 19.06
N GLY A 477 -0.11 -26.07 18.61
CA GLY A 477 -0.79 -27.29 19.00
C GLY A 477 -0.16 -28.55 18.37
N PRO A 478 -0.59 -29.74 18.80
CA PRO A 478 -0.10 -30.99 18.25
C PRO A 478 -0.63 -31.22 16.83
N ASN A 479 0.21 -31.79 15.97
CA ASN A 479 -0.14 -32.26 14.62
C ASN A 479 -0.86 -31.22 13.73
N VAL A 480 -0.48 -29.95 13.87
CA VAL A 480 -1.03 -28.85 13.05
C VAL A 480 -0.61 -29.03 11.58
N MET A 481 -1.51 -28.64 10.67
CA MET A 481 -1.24 -28.54 9.22
C MET A 481 -0.31 -27.36 8.91
N GLY A 482 0.97 -27.48 9.30
CA GLY A 482 2.03 -26.53 8.97
C GLY A 482 2.57 -26.70 7.55
N ARG A 483 3.58 -25.91 7.18
CA ARG A 483 4.13 -25.84 5.82
C ARG A 483 4.63 -27.17 5.23
N THR A 484 5.00 -28.12 6.08
CA THR A 484 5.48 -29.46 5.69
C THR A 484 4.39 -30.52 5.66
N TRP A 485 3.17 -30.22 6.11
CA TRP A 485 2.07 -31.18 6.12
C TRP A 485 1.50 -31.38 4.70
N THR A 486 1.11 -32.60 4.36
CA THR A 486 0.35 -32.90 3.12
C THR A 486 -0.72 -33.95 3.42
N SER A 487 -1.63 -34.18 2.48
CA SER A 487 -2.60 -35.29 2.54
C SER A 487 -1.94 -36.67 2.67
N LYS A 488 -0.64 -36.78 2.37
CA LYS A 488 0.18 -38.01 2.48
C LYS A 488 1.03 -38.06 3.76
N GLY A 489 0.93 -37.06 4.64
CA GLY A 489 1.74 -36.91 5.84
C GLY A 489 2.76 -35.78 5.74
N TYR A 490 3.62 -35.66 6.75
CA TYR A 490 4.66 -34.63 6.81
C TYR A 490 5.82 -34.93 5.84
N ASP A 491 6.22 -33.95 5.04
CA ASP A 491 7.47 -33.99 4.28
C ASP A 491 8.66 -33.87 5.26
N THR A 492 9.47 -34.93 5.31
CA THR A 492 10.68 -35.01 6.13
C THR A 492 11.95 -34.99 5.27
N SER A 493 11.86 -34.64 3.99
CA SER A 493 13.01 -34.52 3.11
C SER A 493 13.93 -33.37 3.54
N GLU A 494 15.18 -33.42 3.08
CA GLU A 494 16.10 -32.29 3.26
C GLU A 494 15.48 -31.00 2.69
N ASN A 495 15.59 -29.91 3.45
CA ASN A 495 14.96 -28.62 3.15
C ASN A 495 13.42 -28.65 3.01
N ALA A 496 12.72 -29.66 3.57
CA ALA A 496 11.25 -29.75 3.50
C ALA A 496 10.53 -28.45 3.94
N LEU A 497 11.04 -27.79 4.98
CA LEU A 497 10.52 -26.49 5.44
C LEU A 497 10.60 -25.41 4.35
N LEU A 498 11.64 -25.41 3.52
CA LEU A 498 11.85 -24.41 2.46
C LEU A 498 11.05 -24.76 1.20
N LYS A 499 10.78 -26.05 0.97
CA LYS A 499 10.04 -26.55 -0.20
C LYS A 499 8.54 -26.21 -0.16
N GLY A 500 7.96 -26.07 1.02
CA GLY A 500 6.55 -25.71 1.19
C GLY A 500 5.58 -26.69 0.56
N ALA A 501 5.70 -27.98 0.92
CA ALA A 501 4.90 -29.05 0.32
C ALA A 501 3.38 -28.87 0.54
N PHE A 502 2.96 -28.29 1.66
CA PHE A 502 1.54 -27.97 1.89
C PHE A 502 1.02 -26.93 0.89
N PHE A 503 1.77 -25.84 0.73
CA PHE A 503 1.43 -24.76 -0.18
C PHE A 503 1.40 -25.25 -1.64
N ALA A 504 2.34 -26.13 -2.00
CA ALA A 504 2.34 -26.81 -3.29
C ALA A 504 1.08 -27.64 -3.52
N GLU A 505 0.69 -28.49 -2.56
CA GLU A 505 -0.51 -29.34 -2.66
C GLU A 505 -1.80 -28.52 -2.79
N GLN A 506 -1.90 -27.42 -2.04
CA GLN A 506 -3.01 -26.47 -2.14
C GLN A 506 -3.11 -25.85 -3.53
N TRP A 507 -1.98 -25.35 -4.07
CA TRP A 507 -1.95 -24.78 -5.41
C TRP A 507 -2.21 -25.80 -6.51
N GLU A 508 -1.67 -27.01 -6.40
CA GLU A 508 -1.88 -28.09 -7.38
C GLU A 508 -3.36 -28.42 -7.51
N TYR A 509 -4.10 -28.44 -6.39
CA TYR A 509 -5.56 -28.58 -6.43
C TYR A 509 -6.26 -27.36 -7.05
N ALA A 510 -5.82 -26.14 -6.72
CA ALA A 510 -6.37 -24.92 -7.33
C ALA A 510 -6.19 -24.91 -8.87
N LEU A 511 -5.04 -25.39 -9.36
CA LEU A 511 -4.79 -25.57 -10.80
C LEU A 511 -5.67 -26.67 -11.42
N GLU A 512 -5.95 -27.75 -10.68
CA GLU A 512 -6.82 -28.83 -11.14
C GLU A 512 -8.28 -28.36 -11.31
N VAL A 513 -8.79 -27.58 -10.36
CA VAL A 513 -10.18 -27.12 -10.37
C VAL A 513 -10.40 -25.82 -11.17
N ASP A 514 -9.32 -25.13 -11.56
CA ASP A 514 -9.28 -23.95 -12.44
C ASP A 514 -10.42 -22.93 -12.15
N PRO A 515 -10.43 -22.32 -10.95
CA PRO A 515 -11.41 -21.27 -10.65
C PRO A 515 -11.10 -19.99 -11.43
N GLU A 516 -11.98 -18.99 -11.39
CA GLU A 516 -11.70 -17.66 -11.90
C GLU A 516 -10.79 -16.86 -10.96
N ILE A 517 -10.95 -17.07 -9.64
CA ILE A 517 -10.19 -16.43 -8.56
C ILE A 517 -9.50 -17.48 -7.68
N VAL A 518 -8.22 -17.28 -7.39
CA VAL A 518 -7.52 -17.95 -6.28
C VAL A 518 -7.24 -16.94 -5.19
N PHE A 519 -7.68 -17.22 -3.96
CA PHE A 519 -7.40 -16.40 -2.76
C PHE A 519 -6.30 -17.02 -1.90
N VAL A 520 -5.15 -16.37 -1.82
CA VAL A 520 -3.97 -16.83 -1.09
C VAL A 520 -3.95 -16.23 0.33
N VAL A 521 -3.67 -17.04 1.35
CA VAL A 521 -3.57 -16.59 2.75
C VAL A 521 -2.21 -16.96 3.34
N GLY A 522 -1.29 -16.00 3.52
CA GLY A 522 -1.37 -14.57 3.17
C GLY A 522 -0.01 -13.86 3.17
N TRP A 523 0.00 -12.53 2.93
CA TRP A 523 1.22 -11.76 2.67
C TRP A 523 2.05 -11.37 3.89
N ASN A 524 1.48 -10.83 4.96
CA ASN A 524 2.23 -10.16 6.06
C ASN A 524 1.58 -10.30 7.45
N GLU A 525 1.03 -11.47 7.79
CA GLU A 525 0.46 -11.73 9.13
C GLU A 525 1.59 -12.06 10.12
N TRP A 526 2.34 -11.05 10.55
CA TRP A 526 3.54 -11.30 11.35
C TRP A 526 3.28 -11.62 12.82
N ILE A 527 2.21 -11.07 13.40
CA ILE A 527 1.97 -11.11 14.85
C ILE A 527 0.86 -12.09 15.22
N ALA A 528 0.95 -12.67 16.42
CA ALA A 528 -0.13 -13.47 17.01
C ALA A 528 -0.42 -13.09 18.45
N GLY A 529 -1.69 -13.26 18.83
CA GLY A 529 -2.10 -13.28 20.23
C GLY A 529 -1.51 -14.49 20.96
N ARG A 530 -1.23 -14.32 22.25
CA ARG A 530 -0.73 -15.38 23.14
C ARG A 530 -1.68 -15.53 24.33
N TYR A 531 -2.19 -16.74 24.54
CA TYR A 531 -3.21 -17.04 25.55
C TYR A 531 -2.72 -18.12 26.52
N GLU A 532 -3.22 -18.09 27.76
CA GLU A 532 -2.92 -19.14 28.75
C GLU A 532 -3.41 -20.51 28.26
N GLU A 533 -4.62 -20.54 27.72
CA GLU A 533 -5.22 -21.71 27.06
C GLU A 533 -6.09 -21.25 25.89
N TRP A 534 -6.03 -21.98 24.77
CA TRP A 534 -6.94 -21.83 23.65
C TRP A 534 -7.13 -23.15 22.91
N ASN A 535 -8.39 -23.58 22.74
CA ASN A 535 -8.77 -24.86 22.11
C ASN A 535 -8.00 -26.06 22.66
N GLY A 536 -7.79 -26.10 23.99
CA GLY A 536 -7.11 -27.17 24.70
C GLY A 536 -5.58 -27.14 24.61
N VAL A 537 -4.99 -26.13 23.97
CA VAL A 537 -3.54 -25.91 23.93
C VAL A 537 -3.15 -24.91 25.01
N THR A 538 -2.17 -25.26 25.85
CA THR A 538 -1.61 -24.35 26.86
C THR A 538 -0.52 -23.46 26.25
N ASN A 539 -0.38 -22.22 26.74
CA ASN A 539 0.50 -21.21 26.14
C ASN A 539 0.23 -21.04 24.63
N ALA A 540 -1.03 -20.90 24.28
CA ALA A 540 -1.49 -21.02 22.91
C ALA A 540 -1.19 -19.77 22.06
N PHE A 541 -0.76 -20.02 20.83
CA PHE A 541 -0.66 -19.05 19.75
C PHE A 541 -1.62 -19.45 18.63
N PRO A 542 -2.84 -18.89 18.55
CA PRO A 542 -3.88 -19.35 17.63
C PRO A 542 -3.57 -19.21 16.15
N ASP A 543 -2.84 -18.14 15.78
CA ASP A 543 -2.75 -17.66 14.40
C ASP A 543 -1.38 -17.86 13.74
N GLN A 544 -0.31 -17.52 14.46
CA GLN A 544 1.08 -17.53 13.98
C GLN A 544 2.00 -17.98 15.11
N PHE A 545 3.02 -18.78 14.83
CA PHE A 545 3.89 -19.29 15.90
C PHE A 545 5.38 -19.39 15.52
N SER A 546 5.71 -19.99 14.39
CA SER A 546 7.11 -20.24 14.01
C SER A 546 7.26 -20.39 12.49
N GLU A 547 8.49 -20.51 11.99
CA GLU A 547 8.79 -20.78 10.57
C GLU A 547 7.90 -21.90 9.97
N THR A 548 7.64 -22.99 10.70
CA THR A 548 6.80 -24.11 10.22
C THR A 548 5.31 -23.85 10.33
N TYR A 549 4.89 -23.05 11.31
CA TYR A 549 3.51 -22.88 11.74
C TYR A 549 3.13 -21.39 11.67
N SER A 550 3.24 -20.84 10.47
CA SER A 550 2.84 -19.49 10.11
C SER A 550 2.25 -19.47 8.70
N ARG A 551 1.31 -18.56 8.44
CA ARG A 551 0.61 -18.42 7.13
C ARG A 551 1.27 -17.40 6.19
N ASP A 552 2.27 -16.71 6.70
CA ASP A 552 2.89 -15.55 6.11
C ASP A 552 3.91 -15.90 4.99
N ILE A 553 4.00 -15.11 3.93
CA ILE A 553 4.93 -15.36 2.81
C ILE A 553 5.87 -14.19 2.52
N GLU A 554 5.70 -13.05 3.19
CA GLU A 554 6.64 -11.95 3.06
C GLU A 554 8.05 -12.45 3.42
N PRO A 555 9.08 -12.04 2.65
CA PRO A 555 10.44 -12.48 2.91
C PRO A 555 10.91 -12.24 4.35
N THR A 556 11.66 -13.19 4.90
CA THR A 556 12.15 -13.15 6.29
C THR A 556 13.67 -12.91 6.34
N LYS A 557 14.18 -12.41 7.46
CA LYS A 557 15.62 -12.54 7.78
C LYS A 557 16.00 -13.95 8.30
N GLY A 558 15.00 -14.75 8.64
CA GLY A 558 15.17 -16.12 9.11
C GLY A 558 15.50 -17.11 7.99
N THR A 559 15.26 -18.40 8.24
CA THR A 559 15.68 -19.47 7.32
C THR A 559 14.80 -19.51 6.06
N LEU A 560 13.57 -18.98 6.13
CA LEU A 560 12.63 -19.04 4.99
C LEU A 560 13.02 -18.10 3.84
N LYS A 561 13.77 -17.03 4.11
CA LYS A 561 14.20 -16.02 3.12
C LYS A 561 13.05 -15.65 2.17
N ASP A 562 13.27 -15.74 0.86
CA ASP A 562 12.33 -15.46 -0.23
C ASP A 562 11.76 -16.74 -0.90
N HIS A 563 11.98 -17.93 -0.33
CA HIS A 563 11.59 -19.20 -0.97
C HIS A 563 10.08 -19.28 -1.23
N TYR A 564 9.25 -18.80 -0.30
CA TYR A 564 7.79 -18.81 -0.46
C TYR A 564 7.30 -17.74 -1.43
N TYR A 565 8.02 -16.61 -1.53
CA TYR A 565 7.75 -15.58 -2.53
C TYR A 565 7.96 -16.10 -3.96
N TYR A 566 9.07 -16.79 -4.23
CA TYR A 566 9.30 -17.37 -5.56
C TYR A 566 8.43 -18.60 -5.84
N GLN A 567 8.03 -19.36 -4.81
CA GLN A 567 7.01 -20.40 -4.96
C GLN A 567 5.65 -19.80 -5.35
N LEU A 568 5.25 -18.69 -4.74
CA LEU A 568 4.05 -17.94 -5.13
C LEU A 568 4.15 -17.52 -6.60
N CYS A 569 5.23 -16.83 -6.99
CA CYS A 569 5.45 -16.38 -8.36
C CYS A 569 5.33 -17.54 -9.36
N ALA A 570 5.92 -18.70 -9.05
CA ALA A 570 5.87 -19.87 -9.90
C ALA A 570 4.44 -20.39 -10.11
N TYR A 571 3.63 -20.48 -9.05
CA TYR A 571 2.25 -20.96 -9.17
C TYR A 571 1.31 -19.94 -9.80
N ILE A 572 1.49 -18.63 -9.54
CA ILE A 572 0.75 -17.59 -10.24
C ILE A 572 0.99 -17.68 -11.75
N ARG A 573 2.25 -17.86 -12.18
CA ARG A 573 2.56 -18.07 -13.61
C ARG A 573 1.89 -19.32 -14.18
N LYS A 574 1.88 -20.44 -13.46
CA LYS A 574 1.17 -21.67 -13.90
C LYS A 574 -0.34 -21.47 -14.02
N TYR A 575 -0.93 -20.70 -13.12
CA TYR A 575 -2.36 -20.43 -13.08
C TYR A 575 -2.79 -19.47 -14.19
N LYS A 576 -2.13 -18.30 -14.26
CA LYS A 576 -2.47 -17.21 -15.18
C LYS A 576 -1.87 -17.39 -16.56
N GLY A 577 -0.83 -18.21 -16.75
CA GLY A 577 0.01 -18.14 -17.94
C GLY A 577 0.87 -16.87 -17.94
N ILE A 578 1.78 -16.75 -18.91
CA ILE A 578 2.61 -15.55 -19.10
C ILE A 578 2.62 -15.09 -20.54
N ARG A 579 2.93 -13.81 -20.78
CA ARG A 579 3.08 -13.29 -22.14
C ARG A 579 4.31 -13.87 -22.85
N THR A 580 4.37 -13.69 -24.16
CA THR A 580 5.56 -14.06 -24.94
C THR A 580 6.63 -13.01 -24.72
N SER A 581 7.86 -13.45 -24.46
CA SER A 581 9.00 -12.53 -24.32
C SER A 581 9.15 -11.66 -25.58
N PRO A 582 9.43 -10.36 -25.43
CA PRO A 582 9.65 -9.48 -26.55
C PRO A 582 10.81 -9.97 -27.44
N ALA A 583 10.61 -9.88 -28.75
CA ALA A 583 11.64 -10.19 -29.73
C ALA A 583 12.79 -9.17 -29.69
N THR A 584 13.99 -9.62 -30.03
CA THR A 584 15.14 -8.72 -30.22
C THR A 584 15.01 -7.96 -31.54
N LEU A 585 15.15 -6.64 -31.48
CA LEU A 585 14.91 -5.73 -32.62
C LEU A 585 16.14 -4.88 -32.89
N ASN A 586 16.43 -4.63 -34.17
CA ASN A 586 17.45 -3.68 -34.66
C ASN A 586 18.83 -3.86 -33.99
N GLN A 587 19.29 -5.11 -33.94
CA GLN A 587 20.62 -5.45 -33.43
C GLN A 587 21.70 -4.90 -34.36
N THR A 588 22.50 -3.97 -33.84
CA THR A 588 23.48 -3.22 -34.63
C THR A 588 24.75 -2.96 -33.79
N THR A 589 25.86 -2.68 -34.49
CA THR A 589 27.07 -2.23 -33.82
C THR A 589 26.85 -0.86 -33.19
N ILE A 590 27.09 -0.74 -31.89
CA ILE A 590 27.05 0.52 -31.16
C ILE A 590 28.45 1.12 -31.02
N ASP A 591 28.56 2.42 -31.32
CA ASP A 591 29.74 3.20 -30.97
C ASP A 591 29.49 3.89 -29.63
N ILE A 592 30.02 3.29 -28.54
CA ILE A 592 29.80 3.76 -27.16
C ILE A 592 30.38 5.16 -26.89
N TYR A 593 31.21 5.71 -27.79
CA TYR A 593 31.75 7.07 -27.67
C TYR A 593 30.86 8.15 -28.30
N LYS A 594 29.78 7.74 -28.97
CA LYS A 594 28.74 8.62 -29.51
C LYS A 594 27.53 8.66 -28.57
N GLY A 595 26.65 9.61 -28.83
CA GLY A 595 25.45 9.81 -28.02
C GLY A 595 24.42 8.68 -28.13
N ILE A 596 23.43 8.74 -27.23
CA ILE A 596 22.45 7.68 -27.01
C ILE A 596 21.40 7.49 -28.12
N SER A 597 21.34 8.39 -29.11
CA SER A 597 20.33 8.33 -30.19
C SER A 597 20.43 7.03 -31.02
N GLN A 598 21.58 6.36 -30.99
CA GLN A 598 21.79 5.05 -31.62
C GLN A 598 20.89 3.96 -31.03
N TRP A 599 20.47 4.13 -29.78
CA TRP A 599 19.68 3.17 -29.03
C TRP A 599 18.17 3.37 -29.21
N GLU A 600 17.72 4.46 -29.86
CA GLU A 600 16.29 4.79 -29.98
C GLU A 600 15.48 3.62 -30.55
N ASP A 601 15.96 3.02 -31.64
CA ASP A 601 15.30 1.91 -32.33
C ASP A 601 15.73 0.52 -31.82
N VAL A 602 16.68 0.42 -30.88
CA VAL A 602 17.13 -0.87 -30.33
C VAL A 602 16.10 -1.39 -29.33
N GLY A 603 15.70 -2.66 -29.49
CA GLY A 603 14.75 -3.33 -28.61
C GLY A 603 15.15 -4.77 -28.27
N PRO A 604 14.56 -5.36 -27.21
CA PRO A 604 13.55 -4.73 -26.36
C PRO A 604 14.13 -3.70 -25.37
N ALA A 605 13.25 -2.84 -24.87
CA ALA A 605 13.54 -1.97 -23.74
C ALA A 605 13.24 -2.71 -22.44
N PHE A 606 14.22 -2.82 -21.55
CA PHE A 606 14.06 -3.43 -20.23
C PHE A 606 13.86 -2.31 -19.21
N TYR A 607 12.60 -2.02 -18.88
CA TYR A 607 12.26 -0.97 -17.93
C TYR A 607 12.40 -1.44 -16.48
N ASP A 608 12.70 -0.49 -15.62
CA ASP A 608 12.54 -0.60 -14.17
C ASP A 608 11.68 0.56 -13.64
N TYR A 609 11.21 0.46 -12.40
CA TYR A 609 10.32 1.47 -11.85
C TYR A 609 11.07 2.77 -11.55
N THR A 610 10.37 3.91 -11.61
CA THR A 610 10.93 5.17 -11.11
C THR A 610 10.62 5.38 -9.63
N ASN A 611 11.44 6.19 -8.97
CA ASN A 611 11.27 6.65 -7.59
C ASN A 611 11.28 5.54 -6.52
N ASP A 612 11.98 4.44 -6.75
CA ASP A 612 12.11 3.29 -5.85
C ASP A 612 13.42 3.25 -5.05
N VAL A 613 14.23 4.31 -5.17
CA VAL A 613 15.47 4.57 -4.40
C VAL A 613 15.31 5.54 -3.24
N GLN A 614 14.06 5.76 -2.77
CA GLN A 614 13.79 6.72 -1.70
C GLN A 614 14.49 6.34 -0.38
N ASP A 615 14.90 7.37 0.36
CA ASP A 615 15.44 7.19 1.71
C ASP A 615 14.37 6.60 2.64
N ARG A 616 14.82 5.72 3.55
CA ARG A 616 14.05 5.25 4.71
C ARG A 616 14.56 5.96 5.96
N ASP A 617 13.66 6.58 6.71
CA ASP A 617 13.91 7.07 8.07
C ASP A 617 12.59 6.96 8.85
N HIS A 618 12.39 5.80 9.50
CA HIS A 618 11.11 5.47 10.14
C HIS A 618 11.29 4.66 11.42
N VAL A 619 10.40 4.88 12.38
CA VAL A 619 10.30 4.09 13.61
C VAL A 619 9.35 2.91 13.37
N GLY A 620 9.81 1.69 13.63
CA GLY A 620 8.96 0.50 13.68
C GLY A 620 8.30 0.31 15.04
N TYR A 621 8.20 -0.93 15.52
CA TYR A 621 7.59 -1.22 16.83
C TYR A 621 8.43 -0.69 18.00
N LEU A 622 7.97 0.39 18.65
CA LEU A 622 8.42 1.14 19.86
C LEU A 622 9.92 1.38 20.13
N THR A 623 10.82 0.66 19.48
CA THR A 623 12.24 0.51 19.84
C THR A 623 13.13 0.31 18.63
N THR A 624 12.55 0.09 17.47
CA THR A 624 13.30 -0.18 16.25
C THR A 624 13.29 1.05 15.38
N GLU A 625 14.46 1.59 15.09
CA GLU A 625 14.64 2.70 14.14
C GLU A 625 15.30 2.13 12.88
N TYR A 626 14.73 2.46 11.73
CA TYR A 626 15.26 2.04 10.43
C TYR A 626 15.69 3.26 9.65
N LYS A 627 16.96 3.26 9.26
CA LYS A 627 17.54 4.26 8.38
C LYS A 627 18.23 3.61 7.20
N ASN A 628 17.86 4.01 5.99
CA ASN A 628 18.52 3.61 4.77
C ASN A 628 18.61 4.81 3.82
N THR A 629 19.83 5.21 3.47
CA THR A 629 20.08 6.30 2.51
C THR A 629 21.04 5.83 1.41
N THR A 630 20.93 4.55 1.05
CA THR A 630 21.83 3.91 0.08
C THR A 630 21.36 4.10 -1.36
N GLY A 631 20.08 4.42 -1.58
CA GLY A 631 19.53 4.75 -2.89
C GLY A 631 20.22 5.99 -3.47
N ARG A 632 20.83 5.87 -4.65
CA ARG A 632 21.55 6.99 -5.29
C ARG A 632 21.44 7.06 -6.81
N ASN A 633 21.29 5.92 -7.49
CA ASN A 633 21.16 5.83 -8.94
C ASN A 633 19.85 5.07 -9.26
N ASP A 634 18.74 5.79 -9.42
CA ASP A 634 17.41 5.27 -9.82
C ASP A 634 17.47 4.79 -11.28
N ILE A 635 17.60 3.48 -11.50
CA ILE A 635 17.69 2.82 -12.80
C ILE A 635 16.29 2.78 -13.40
N VAL A 636 16.17 3.18 -14.67
CA VAL A 636 14.84 3.27 -15.33
C VAL A 636 14.76 2.48 -16.63
N LEU A 637 15.91 2.20 -17.25
CA LEU A 637 15.96 1.56 -18.56
C LEU A 637 17.31 0.88 -18.79
N SER A 638 17.25 -0.34 -19.31
CA SER A 638 18.37 -1.02 -19.94
C SER A 638 18.03 -1.37 -21.40
N LYS A 639 19.03 -1.30 -22.29
CA LYS A 639 18.94 -1.80 -23.67
C LYS A 639 20.19 -2.59 -24.02
N ILE A 640 20.00 -3.59 -24.88
CA ILE A 640 21.06 -4.48 -25.34
C ILE A 640 21.08 -4.51 -26.86
N SER A 641 22.28 -4.37 -27.41
CA SER A 641 22.56 -4.61 -28.83
C SER A 641 23.74 -5.57 -28.98
N ASN A 642 23.91 -6.17 -30.16
CA ASN A 642 25.06 -7.01 -30.43
C ASN A 642 25.50 -6.96 -31.89
N ASP A 643 26.76 -7.32 -32.13
CA ASP A 643 27.31 -7.57 -33.46
C ASP A 643 28.08 -8.91 -33.49
N ASN A 644 28.84 -9.18 -34.54
CA ASN A 644 29.56 -10.44 -34.68
C ASN A 644 30.61 -10.70 -33.58
N GLU A 645 31.09 -9.65 -32.90
CA GLU A 645 32.21 -9.73 -31.95
C GLU A 645 31.83 -9.31 -30.52
N ASN A 646 30.82 -8.45 -30.35
CA ASN A 646 30.55 -7.78 -29.09
C ASN A 646 29.06 -7.81 -28.73
N VAL A 647 28.80 -7.74 -27.42
CA VAL A 647 27.52 -7.36 -26.82
C VAL A 647 27.69 -5.95 -26.24
N TYR A 648 26.70 -5.10 -26.48
CA TYR A 648 26.65 -3.73 -25.99
C TYR A 648 25.51 -3.61 -24.99
N PHE A 649 25.81 -3.03 -23.83
CA PHE A 649 24.80 -2.70 -22.82
C PHE A 649 24.69 -1.19 -22.69
N MET A 650 23.48 -0.72 -22.49
CA MET A 650 23.19 0.64 -22.07
C MET A 650 22.27 0.58 -20.86
N VAL A 651 22.63 1.29 -19.80
CA VAL A 651 21.79 1.51 -18.63
C VAL A 651 21.60 3.00 -18.44
N GLN A 652 20.36 3.38 -18.13
CA GLN A 652 19.96 4.76 -17.92
C GLN A 652 19.30 4.88 -16.55
N THR A 653 19.66 5.95 -15.86
CA THR A 653 19.05 6.36 -14.60
C THR A 653 18.14 7.57 -14.79
N LYS A 654 17.23 7.79 -13.85
CA LYS A 654 16.33 8.94 -13.83
C LYS A 654 17.10 10.27 -13.78
N GLU A 655 18.03 10.35 -12.83
CA GLU A 655 18.94 11.48 -12.61
C GLU A 655 20.36 11.16 -13.10
N ASN A 656 21.25 12.16 -13.14
CA ASN A 656 22.65 11.93 -13.52
C ASN A 656 23.31 10.89 -12.60
N LEU A 657 24.14 10.02 -13.20
CA LEU A 657 24.89 9.00 -12.46
C LEU A 657 25.83 9.65 -11.43
N THR A 658 25.93 9.02 -10.27
CA THR A 658 26.93 9.33 -9.24
C THR A 658 28.36 8.98 -9.70
N SER A 659 29.36 9.27 -8.87
CA SER A 659 30.76 9.05 -9.28
C SER A 659 31.07 7.57 -9.44
N GLN A 660 31.69 7.21 -10.57
CA GLN A 660 32.12 5.86 -10.91
C GLN A 660 33.19 5.28 -9.98
N TYR A 661 33.81 6.12 -9.15
CA TYR A 661 34.83 5.70 -8.18
C TYR A 661 34.26 5.32 -6.82
N GLU A 662 32.96 5.51 -6.61
CA GLU A 662 32.30 5.07 -5.41
C GLU A 662 32.17 3.54 -5.40
N SER A 663 32.18 2.95 -4.20
CA SER A 663 31.99 1.50 -4.07
C SER A 663 30.59 1.10 -4.53
N GLY A 664 30.47 -0.11 -5.09
CA GLY A 664 29.19 -0.66 -5.55
C GLY A 664 28.59 0.03 -6.76
N PHE A 665 29.35 0.88 -7.49
CA PHE A 665 28.83 1.63 -8.63
C PHE A 665 28.42 0.72 -9.79
N MET A 666 27.13 0.77 -10.17
CA MET A 666 26.56 0.18 -11.39
C MET A 666 27.16 -1.19 -11.77
N ARG A 667 26.88 -2.20 -10.95
CA ARG A 667 27.29 -3.58 -11.18
C ARG A 667 26.32 -4.25 -12.15
N LEU A 668 26.84 -4.86 -13.21
CA LEU A 668 26.08 -5.70 -14.14
C LEU A 668 26.41 -7.16 -13.82
N LEU A 669 25.39 -7.95 -13.48
CA LEU A 669 25.51 -9.39 -13.30
C LEU A 669 24.91 -10.11 -14.51
N ILE A 670 25.60 -11.14 -15.00
CA ILE A 670 25.23 -11.89 -16.21
C ILE A 670 25.29 -13.40 -15.92
N ASP A 671 24.25 -14.10 -16.35
CA ASP A 671 24.09 -15.56 -16.33
C ASP A 671 23.98 -16.03 -17.79
N THR A 672 25.04 -16.70 -18.30
CA THR A 672 25.00 -17.32 -19.62
C THR A 672 24.44 -18.74 -19.50
N ILE A 673 23.41 -19.02 -20.31
CA ILE A 673 22.65 -20.27 -20.22
C ILE A 673 23.59 -21.45 -20.52
N ASP A 674 23.54 -22.51 -19.70
CA ASP A 674 24.34 -23.75 -19.76
C ASP A 674 25.65 -23.82 -18.95
N SER A 675 25.82 -22.99 -17.92
CA SER A 675 27.03 -22.99 -17.10
C SER A 675 26.99 -23.81 -15.80
N GLU A 676 28.17 -24.04 -15.21
CA GLU A 676 28.30 -24.68 -13.88
C GLU A 676 27.74 -23.77 -12.78
N LYS A 677 27.34 -24.36 -11.63
CA LYS A 677 26.80 -23.60 -10.48
C LYS A 677 27.74 -22.46 -10.05
N ALA A 678 27.28 -21.23 -10.26
CA ALA A 678 27.90 -19.98 -9.82
C ALA A 678 27.04 -19.30 -8.74
N TRP A 679 27.57 -18.23 -8.11
CA TRP A 679 26.84 -17.50 -7.06
C TRP A 679 25.47 -17.01 -7.55
N GLU A 680 24.41 -17.60 -6.98
CA GLU A 680 23.01 -17.26 -7.30
C GLU A 680 22.68 -17.34 -8.81
N GLY A 681 23.42 -18.17 -9.55
CA GLY A 681 23.30 -18.33 -11.00
C GLY A 681 24.15 -17.36 -11.84
N PHE A 682 24.78 -16.35 -11.25
CA PHE A 682 25.56 -15.37 -12.01
C PHE A 682 27.00 -15.81 -12.23
N GLU A 683 27.38 -15.99 -13.49
CA GLU A 683 28.74 -16.35 -13.86
C GLU A 683 29.67 -15.16 -14.00
N PHE A 684 29.14 -14.01 -14.41
CA PHE A 684 29.95 -12.84 -14.68
C PHE A 684 29.43 -11.64 -13.93
N ILE A 685 30.36 -10.79 -13.49
CA ILE A 685 30.06 -9.49 -12.90
C ILE A 685 30.96 -8.43 -13.50
N VAL A 686 30.39 -7.29 -13.84
CA VAL A 686 31.11 -6.07 -14.20
C VAL A 686 31.06 -5.09 -13.03
N ASN A 687 32.15 -4.34 -12.80
CA ASN A 687 32.24 -3.27 -11.81
C ASN A 687 32.10 -3.69 -10.33
N ARG A 688 32.30 -4.96 -9.98
CA ARG A 688 32.49 -5.32 -8.56
C ARG A 688 33.77 -4.68 -8.01
N VAL A 689 34.84 -4.70 -8.81
CA VAL A 689 36.01 -3.84 -8.68
C VAL A 689 35.74 -2.51 -9.39
N SER A 690 35.94 -1.38 -8.70
CA SER A 690 35.67 -0.05 -9.26
C SER A 690 36.43 0.18 -10.58
N PRO A 691 35.79 0.76 -11.60
CA PRO A 691 36.40 1.00 -12.89
C PRO A 691 37.51 2.07 -12.84
N ASP A 692 38.41 2.04 -13.83
CA ASP A 692 39.33 3.15 -14.11
C ASP A 692 38.67 4.17 -15.08
N GLU A 693 39.40 5.20 -15.53
CA GLU A 693 38.82 6.25 -16.41
C GLU A 693 38.28 5.71 -17.75
N LYS A 694 38.79 4.57 -18.24
CA LYS A 694 38.45 4.04 -19.56
C LYS A 694 37.86 2.63 -19.52
N TYR A 695 38.21 1.85 -18.51
CA TYR A 695 37.90 0.43 -18.45
C TYR A 695 37.18 0.05 -17.17
N ALA A 696 36.10 -0.70 -17.35
CA ALA A 696 35.47 -1.49 -16.31
C ALA A 696 36.14 -2.86 -16.24
N VAL A 697 36.02 -3.52 -15.08
CA VAL A 697 36.58 -4.85 -14.85
C VAL A 697 35.46 -5.87 -15.00
N LEU A 698 35.67 -6.85 -15.88
CA LEU A 698 34.83 -8.04 -16.00
C LEU A 698 35.49 -9.16 -15.21
N GLU A 699 34.73 -9.74 -14.30
CA GLU A 699 35.15 -10.88 -13.49
C GLU A 699 34.22 -12.07 -13.71
N ARG A 700 34.74 -13.28 -13.51
CA ARG A 700 34.00 -14.53 -13.58
C ARG A 700 33.96 -15.20 -12.21
N ALA A 701 32.82 -15.80 -11.87
CA ALA A 701 32.69 -16.63 -10.68
C ALA A 701 33.61 -17.85 -10.79
N THR A 702 34.35 -18.14 -9.72
CA THR A 702 35.32 -19.27 -9.70
C THR A 702 34.71 -20.56 -9.16
N LYS A 703 33.59 -20.46 -8.44
CA LYS A 703 32.81 -21.54 -7.84
C LYS A 703 31.47 -20.98 -7.34
N ASP A 704 30.65 -21.85 -6.77
CA ASP A 704 29.47 -21.44 -6.00
C ASP A 704 29.88 -20.62 -4.76
N GLY A 705 29.38 -19.38 -4.65
CA GLY A 705 29.75 -18.40 -3.63
C GLY A 705 30.39 -17.11 -4.18
N TRP A 706 30.53 -16.08 -3.33
CA TRP A 706 31.01 -14.74 -3.72
C TRP A 706 32.54 -14.66 -3.94
N GLU A 707 33.05 -15.43 -4.90
CA GLU A 707 34.47 -15.48 -5.26
C GLU A 707 34.69 -15.31 -6.77
N TRP A 708 35.41 -14.25 -7.14
CA TRP A 708 35.50 -13.75 -8.50
C TRP A 708 36.96 -13.63 -8.96
N GLU A 709 37.22 -13.94 -10.24
CA GLU A 709 38.52 -13.76 -10.90
C GLU A 709 38.40 -12.82 -12.12
N GLU A 710 39.40 -11.96 -12.33
CA GLU A 710 39.42 -11.05 -13.48
C GLU A 710 39.53 -11.82 -14.80
N VAL A 711 38.55 -11.63 -15.68
CA VAL A 711 38.57 -12.10 -17.07
C VAL A 711 39.30 -11.11 -17.96
N GLY A 712 39.04 -9.82 -17.72
CA GLY A 712 39.70 -8.73 -18.43
C GLY A 712 39.01 -7.39 -18.27
N LYS A 713 39.47 -6.43 -19.09
CA LYS A 713 38.99 -5.06 -19.10
C LYS A 713 38.01 -4.82 -20.24
N VAL A 714 36.87 -4.19 -19.95
CA VAL A 714 35.83 -3.85 -20.92
C VAL A 714 35.71 -2.33 -21.06
N GLU A 715 35.52 -1.84 -22.28
CA GLU A 715 35.39 -0.40 -22.54
C GLU A 715 34.02 0.08 -22.07
N TYR A 716 33.97 1.26 -21.45
CA TYR A 716 32.73 1.89 -21.04
C TYR A 716 32.77 3.41 -21.23
N THR A 717 31.59 4.03 -21.28
CA THR A 717 31.44 5.48 -21.26
C THR A 717 30.30 5.88 -20.34
N ILE A 718 30.39 7.09 -19.79
CA ILE A 718 29.32 7.72 -19.02
C ILE A 718 29.03 9.08 -19.66
N ASP A 719 27.76 9.33 -19.99
CA ASP A 719 27.24 10.65 -20.33
C ASP A 719 26.02 10.93 -19.47
N ARG A 720 26.18 11.84 -18.50
CA ARG A 720 25.11 12.27 -17.58
C ARG A 720 24.45 11.10 -16.85
N ASN A 721 23.26 10.70 -17.26
CA ASN A 721 22.44 9.65 -16.64
C ASN A 721 22.54 8.31 -17.38
N CYS A 722 23.51 8.15 -18.27
CA CYS A 722 23.64 6.96 -19.09
C CYS A 722 25.05 6.39 -19.01
N MET A 723 25.14 5.07 -18.81
CA MET A 723 26.36 4.29 -18.91
C MET A 723 26.23 3.30 -20.07
N GLN A 724 27.26 3.22 -20.92
CA GLN A 724 27.36 2.28 -22.04
C GLN A 724 28.56 1.36 -21.85
N LEU A 725 28.39 0.07 -22.14
CA LEU A 725 29.44 -0.95 -22.09
C LEU A 725 29.61 -1.64 -23.43
N LYS A 726 30.84 -2.01 -23.75
CA LYS A 726 31.19 -2.89 -24.86
C LYS A 726 31.93 -4.12 -24.34
N ILE A 727 31.29 -5.28 -24.41
CA ILE A 727 31.83 -6.55 -23.92
C ILE A 727 32.08 -7.50 -25.10
N PRO A 728 33.32 -7.96 -25.33
CA PRO A 728 33.59 -8.99 -26.33
C PRO A 728 32.85 -10.29 -26.01
N LYS A 729 32.14 -10.86 -27.00
CA LYS A 729 31.41 -12.14 -26.86
C LYS A 729 32.30 -13.27 -26.36
N SER A 730 33.56 -13.30 -26.81
CA SER A 730 34.55 -14.29 -26.39
C SER A 730 34.90 -14.24 -24.90
N MET A 731 34.77 -13.08 -24.23
CA MET A 731 34.97 -12.97 -22.78
C MET A 731 33.81 -13.56 -21.99
N LEU A 732 32.62 -13.61 -22.59
CA LEU A 732 31.42 -14.23 -22.03
C LEU A 732 31.26 -15.69 -22.45
N GLY A 733 32.23 -16.26 -23.19
CA GLY A 733 32.13 -17.61 -23.72
C GLY A 733 31.10 -17.79 -24.85
N ILE A 734 30.59 -16.70 -25.43
CA ILE A 734 29.62 -16.73 -26.54
C ILE A 734 30.39 -16.90 -27.85
N ASP A 735 30.13 -18.00 -28.56
CA ASP A 735 30.78 -18.34 -29.85
C ASP A 735 29.80 -18.45 -31.03
N THR A 736 28.49 -18.32 -30.78
CA THR A 736 27.41 -18.39 -31.77
C THR A 736 26.78 -17.02 -32.06
N SER A 737 26.06 -16.93 -33.19
CA SER A 737 25.16 -15.80 -33.47
C SER A 737 23.87 -15.85 -32.64
N ASP A 738 23.45 -17.07 -32.34
CA ASP A 738 22.20 -17.40 -31.67
C ASP A 738 22.54 -17.73 -30.22
N PHE A 739 22.14 -16.85 -29.30
CA PHE A 739 22.47 -16.98 -27.88
C PHE A 739 21.41 -16.26 -27.04
N SER A 740 21.37 -16.63 -25.78
CA SER A 740 20.55 -15.98 -24.77
C SER A 740 21.29 -15.95 -23.43
N PHE A 741 20.93 -14.98 -22.61
CA PHE A 741 21.47 -14.84 -21.25
C PHE A 741 20.46 -14.11 -20.38
N ASN A 742 20.60 -14.29 -19.07
CA ASN A 742 19.90 -13.49 -18.08
C ASN A 742 20.84 -12.43 -17.51
N PHE A 743 20.30 -11.27 -17.14
CA PHE A 743 21.12 -10.22 -16.56
C PHE A 743 20.32 -9.35 -15.57
N LYS A 744 21.05 -8.64 -14.72
CA LYS A 744 20.49 -7.56 -13.89
C LYS A 744 21.53 -6.50 -13.57
N TRP A 745 21.03 -5.33 -13.21
CA TRP A 745 21.84 -4.27 -12.64
C TRP A 745 21.64 -4.19 -11.13
N SER A 746 22.70 -3.86 -10.42
CA SER A 746 22.66 -3.49 -9.01
C SER A 746 23.60 -2.32 -8.77
N ASP A 747 23.09 -1.24 -8.20
CA ASP A 747 23.89 -0.14 -7.68
C ASP A 747 23.88 -0.18 -6.15
N ASN A 748 25.05 0.04 -5.55
CA ASN A 748 25.26 0.25 -4.13
C ASN A 748 24.78 -0.89 -3.21
N MET A 749 24.95 -2.14 -3.62
CA MET A 749 24.84 -3.32 -2.72
C MET A 749 25.74 -3.15 -1.49
N GLN A 750 25.22 -3.38 -0.28
CA GLN A 750 25.95 -3.14 0.97
C GLN A 750 26.58 -4.41 1.56
N ILE A 751 25.98 -5.57 1.34
CA ILE A 751 26.46 -6.85 1.85
C ILE A 751 26.85 -7.75 0.67
N ASP A 752 28.15 -7.74 0.36
CA ASP A 752 28.75 -8.60 -0.65
C ASP A 752 28.42 -10.09 -0.40
N GLY A 753 27.82 -10.74 -1.40
CA GLY A 753 27.49 -12.17 -1.37
C GLY A 753 26.16 -12.53 -0.72
N ASP A 754 25.40 -11.58 -0.16
CA ASP A 754 24.04 -11.80 0.32
C ASP A 754 23.00 -11.35 -0.71
N VAL A 755 22.36 -12.31 -1.36
CA VAL A 755 21.28 -12.06 -2.33
C VAL A 755 20.10 -11.31 -1.74
N MET A 756 19.87 -11.40 -0.42
CA MET A 756 18.77 -10.69 0.24
C MET A 756 19.01 -9.18 0.30
N ASP A 757 20.26 -8.72 0.10
CA ASP A 757 20.61 -7.30 0.01
C ASP A 757 19.89 -6.61 -1.17
N PHE A 758 19.59 -7.37 -2.23
CA PHE A 758 18.88 -6.88 -3.43
C PHE A 758 17.44 -6.40 -3.18
N TYR A 759 16.90 -6.61 -1.98
CA TYR A 759 15.58 -6.11 -1.60
C TYR A 759 15.66 -4.77 -0.88
N SER A 760 16.82 -4.42 -0.31
CA SER A 760 16.90 -3.37 0.71
C SER A 760 17.80 -2.22 0.35
N ASN A 761 18.89 -2.44 -0.40
CA ASN A 761 19.94 -1.47 -0.54
C ASN A 761 20.17 -1.01 -1.98
N GLY A 762 20.49 0.27 -2.09
CA GLY A 762 20.79 0.92 -3.36
C GLY A 762 19.63 0.82 -4.32
N ASP A 763 19.94 0.40 -5.54
CA ASP A 763 18.92 0.11 -6.56
C ASP A 763 19.24 -1.20 -7.29
N VAL A 764 18.19 -1.94 -7.68
CA VAL A 764 18.33 -3.25 -8.32
C VAL A 764 17.26 -3.45 -9.39
N ALA A 765 17.72 -3.53 -10.64
CA ALA A 765 16.88 -3.66 -11.82
C ALA A 765 17.08 -5.05 -12.48
N PRO A 766 16.13 -6.01 -12.33
CA PRO A 766 14.91 -5.95 -11.52
C PRO A 766 15.14 -6.45 -10.08
N ALA A 767 14.25 -6.07 -9.15
CA ALA A 767 14.41 -6.31 -7.71
C ALA A 767 14.53 -7.80 -7.29
N GLY A 768 15.16 -8.05 -6.14
CA GLY A 768 15.30 -9.39 -5.57
C GLY A 768 16.14 -10.34 -6.44
N ARG A 769 15.71 -11.59 -6.64
CA ARG A 769 16.36 -12.59 -7.51
C ARG A 769 15.91 -12.53 -8.98
N PHE A 770 14.97 -11.66 -9.33
CA PHE A 770 14.52 -11.55 -10.72
C PHE A 770 15.66 -11.06 -11.62
N MET A 771 15.63 -11.47 -12.88
CA MET A 771 16.56 -11.07 -13.92
C MET A 771 15.79 -10.80 -15.20
N TYR A 772 16.31 -9.88 -16.02
CA TYR A 772 15.85 -9.74 -17.39
C TYR A 772 16.39 -10.89 -18.25
N HIS A 773 15.59 -11.34 -19.20
CA HIS A 773 15.98 -12.35 -20.18
C HIS A 773 16.21 -11.71 -21.55
N TYR A 774 17.36 -11.96 -22.16
CA TYR A 774 17.70 -11.50 -23.50
C TYR A 774 17.96 -12.71 -24.41
N ASP A 775 17.33 -12.74 -25.59
CA ASP A 775 17.38 -13.88 -26.51
C ASP A 775 17.42 -13.43 -27.98
N THR A 776 18.51 -13.76 -28.69
CA THR A 776 18.67 -13.41 -30.12
C THR A 776 17.91 -14.33 -31.07
N THR A 777 17.39 -15.46 -30.59
CA THR A 777 16.63 -16.42 -31.42
C THR A 777 15.17 -16.03 -31.59
N SER A 778 14.67 -15.18 -30.69
CA SER A 778 13.32 -14.63 -30.73
C SER A 778 13.21 -13.54 -31.82
N THR A 779 13.05 -13.95 -33.08
CA THR A 779 12.82 -13.01 -34.20
C THR A 779 11.32 -12.83 -34.47
N GLY A 780 10.76 -11.66 -34.18
CA GLY A 780 9.32 -11.39 -34.33
C GLY A 780 8.89 -9.95 -34.03
N ILE A 781 7.65 -9.57 -34.40
CA ILE A 781 7.14 -8.20 -34.32
C ILE A 781 6.87 -7.79 -32.85
N ASP A 782 7.24 -6.56 -32.51
CA ASP A 782 7.01 -5.90 -31.23
C ASP A 782 5.53 -6.01 -30.77
N PRO A 783 5.24 -6.57 -29.58
CA PRO A 783 3.86 -6.64 -29.10
C PRO A 783 3.26 -5.30 -28.68
N VAL A 784 4.02 -4.20 -28.51
CA VAL A 784 3.45 -2.93 -28.01
C VAL A 784 4.14 -1.70 -28.58
N SER A 785 3.63 -1.19 -29.71
CA SER A 785 3.66 0.24 -30.01
C SER A 785 2.22 0.77 -30.04
N PRO A 786 1.83 1.72 -29.14
CA PRO A 786 0.52 2.37 -29.17
C PRO A 786 0.22 3.10 -30.50
N ASP A 787 1.24 3.29 -31.34
CA ASP A 787 1.19 4.13 -32.53
C ASP A 787 0.76 3.37 -33.81
N ASP A 788 0.74 2.03 -33.77
CA ASP A 788 0.46 1.22 -34.96
C ASP A 788 -1.03 1.09 -35.28
N GLY A 789 -1.91 1.28 -34.30
CA GLY A 789 -3.36 1.39 -34.53
C GLY A 789 -3.71 2.57 -35.46
N SER A 790 -3.02 3.69 -35.29
CA SER A 790 -3.19 4.91 -36.08
C SER A 790 -2.70 4.73 -37.53
N LYS A 791 -1.57 4.03 -37.72
CA LYS A 791 -0.99 3.77 -39.04
C LYS A 791 -1.81 2.75 -39.83
N MET A 792 -2.32 1.70 -39.18
CA MET A 792 -3.23 0.73 -39.81
C MET A 792 -4.56 1.38 -40.22
N ILE A 793 -5.14 2.26 -39.39
CA ILE A 793 -6.34 3.03 -39.76
C ILE A 793 -6.04 3.96 -40.94
N LEU A 794 -4.89 4.64 -40.97
CA LEU A 794 -4.51 5.51 -42.08
C LEU A 794 -4.31 4.73 -43.39
N ILE A 795 -3.68 3.55 -43.34
CA ILE A 795 -3.51 2.66 -44.50
C ILE A 795 -4.86 2.15 -45.01
N VAL A 796 -5.77 1.76 -44.12
CA VAL A 796 -7.13 1.32 -44.50
C VAL A 796 -7.93 2.49 -45.11
N VAL A 797 -7.85 3.69 -44.53
CA VAL A 797 -8.51 4.89 -45.07
C VAL A 797 -7.95 5.28 -46.44
N LEU A 798 -6.64 5.20 -46.63
CA LEU A 798 -5.99 5.47 -47.93
C LEU A 798 -6.35 4.40 -48.97
N CYS A 799 -6.42 3.12 -48.59
CA CYS A 799 -6.87 2.04 -49.47
C CYS A 799 -8.35 2.19 -49.86
N VAL A 800 -9.23 2.54 -48.92
CA VAL A 800 -10.65 2.81 -49.20
C VAL A 800 -10.81 4.04 -50.09
N ALA A 801 -10.05 5.12 -49.84
CA ALA A 801 -10.02 6.30 -50.70
C ALA A 801 -9.54 5.95 -52.12
N ALA A 802 -8.50 5.13 -52.27
CA ALA A 802 -8.00 4.69 -53.58
C ALA A 802 -9.05 3.84 -54.33
N VAL A 803 -9.75 2.93 -53.64
CA VAL A 803 -10.83 2.12 -54.24
C VAL A 803 -12.02 2.98 -54.65
N ILE A 804 -12.40 3.98 -53.85
CA ILE A 804 -13.44 4.95 -54.20
C ILE A 804 -13.01 5.78 -55.42
N THR A 805 -11.76 6.24 -55.46
CA THR A 805 -11.23 7.05 -56.57
C THR A 805 -11.17 6.25 -57.87
N ILE A 806 -10.76 4.98 -57.81
CA ILE A 806 -10.78 4.06 -58.95
C ILE A 806 -12.23 3.75 -59.37
N GLY A 807 -13.13 3.54 -58.41
CA GLY A 807 -14.56 3.33 -58.67
C GLY A 807 -15.22 4.52 -59.38
N VAL A 808 -14.93 5.75 -58.93
CA VAL A 808 -15.41 6.99 -59.55
C VAL A 808 -14.81 7.18 -60.95
N ALA A 809 -13.51 6.89 -61.13
CA ALA A 809 -12.87 6.93 -62.46
C ALA A 809 -13.49 5.92 -63.44
N ILE A 810 -13.79 4.70 -62.99
CA ILE A 810 -14.45 3.67 -63.82
C ILE A 810 -15.89 4.09 -64.19
N VAL A 811 -16.62 4.72 -63.27
CA VAL A 811 -17.98 5.23 -63.53
C VAL A 811 -17.96 6.41 -64.50
N LEU A 812 -16.98 7.31 -64.40
CA LEU A 812 -16.80 8.43 -65.32
C LEU A 812 -16.36 7.96 -66.71
N VAL A 813 -15.49 6.96 -66.81
CA VAL A 813 -15.09 6.34 -68.09
C VAL A 813 -16.25 5.56 -68.74
N LYS A 814 -17.14 4.93 -67.94
CA LYS A 814 -18.36 4.30 -68.46
C LYS A 814 -19.43 5.29 -68.90
N LYS A 815 -19.52 6.48 -68.27
CA LYS A 815 -20.45 7.55 -68.69
C LYS A 815 -19.94 8.38 -69.88
N GLY A 816 -18.64 8.37 -70.18
CA GLY A 816 -18.05 9.02 -71.36
C GLY A 816 -18.13 8.24 -72.68
N LYS A 817 -18.70 7.02 -72.68
CA LYS A 817 -18.93 6.20 -73.89
C LYS A 817 -20.41 5.87 -74.08
N LYS A 818 -21.23 6.91 -74.29
CA LYS A 818 -22.46 6.83 -75.09
C LYS A 818 -22.57 8.11 -75.92
N VAL A 819 -22.44 7.93 -77.23
CA VAL A 819 -22.90 8.86 -78.28
C VAL A 819 -24.42 8.93 -78.24
#